data_AF-A0A8H7GN34-F1
#
_entry.id   AF-A0A8H7GN34-F1
#
_cell.length_a   1.000
_cell.length_b   1.000
_cell.length_c   1.000
_cell.angle_alpha   90.00
_cell.angle_beta   90.00
_cell.angle_gamma   90.00
#
_symmetry.space_group_name_H-M   'P 1'
#
loop_
_entity.id
_entity.type
_entity.pdbx_description
1 polymer ?
#
loop_
_entity_poly.entity_id
_entity_poly.type
_entity_poly.pdbx_seq_one_letter_code
_entity_poly.pdbx_strand_id
1 'polypeptide(L)'
;MLLRKTDGLLRFSNLLINSRRCVFILSSERKRRADTKKYNPPKWPNREEAKIRVFEQASASGTPKKVKDFVASVSDYVKHHRSPQTQNSEAKSSLTPHEPASEEKAESYRSHQSPRFDPSRLSLLTPAVDIPSSFQKKLGPALKFLVSKEHQNWSLALKQIENAGGFHDESQIDIRKLVYNIPKRQLVLVFPQIERLLQEAGIPKSPKIINAYLKGLVAGGSISDERIQLMENYVAEMRLFGKKSRLSRESYEILIEAYGKSRNIAKMESAINEMRALGLTSTPNIYHSVLNTCVYKTGDHKQAVQIFDLMKFLSGSMAPGPSQYQDIIVSYINNNDVEKALDLYEDMLSKNVPTNQKILVALARGCAMRKQMRLRAWDFIFEIYEQGWEPTIPTLEYMIYLAAKDGDLSLSRALYQRLNVLESLSPRSFGFLMLAYAHSGATYDIKKYTVPAVLVHERGKNFRRNLIDKTTFTPNMNNPKTAVPFLPMNSLMSANELLSESSAVMAHSVLVNPALVSQASVDMFMDIAAKLGSLEEFIDRYNQFTYFDDEGVPITLSVSLIEKLPSSHKQLDTNMNTDAQDGKEKILTHTKSPILSPNVKGIHQLRFPRTTKTYCIALQAAAKSRNYEFSQVIWQERGLHRKSKSFRSLDANKRKDFDFQFAATMVHCLTEMELLDDALAILVSTEYQFKWTWKELKPLHVAAVKLGHDKITKTVRGIASRAQVNFEGKIKRSDFKKYVSVRGF
;
A
#
# COMPACT_ATOMS: atom_id res chain seq x y z
N MET A 1 -33.99 -43.85 -23.97
CA MET A 1 -33.54 -44.27 -22.63
C MET A 1 -32.33 -43.42 -22.27
N LEU A 2 -32.50 -42.56 -21.26
CA LEU A 2 -31.49 -41.86 -20.46
C LEU A 2 -30.45 -40.93 -21.14
N LEU A 3 -30.80 -39.65 -21.24
CA LEU A 3 -29.91 -38.54 -20.92
C LEU A 3 -30.60 -37.67 -19.86
N ARG A 4 -30.09 -37.70 -18.62
CA ARG A 4 -30.54 -36.88 -17.49
C ARG A 4 -29.31 -36.38 -16.73
N LYS A 5 -29.43 -35.13 -16.23
CA LYS A 5 -28.50 -34.35 -15.37
C LYS A 5 -27.37 -33.69 -16.18
N THR A 6 -27.22 -32.38 -16.24
CA THR A 6 -27.49 -31.31 -15.28
C THR A 6 -27.62 -29.97 -16.00
N ASP A 7 -28.74 -29.27 -15.85
CA ASP A 7 -28.82 -27.81 -15.99
C ASP A 7 -30.06 -27.34 -15.23
N GLY A 8 -29.84 -26.80 -14.04
CA GLY A 8 -30.87 -26.25 -13.19
C GLY A 8 -30.32 -25.04 -12.49
N LEU A 9 -30.63 -23.86 -13.03
CA LEU A 9 -30.81 -22.58 -12.35
C LEU A 9 -30.81 -21.46 -13.40
N LEU A 10 -31.96 -21.21 -14.02
CA LEU A 10 -32.36 -19.94 -14.66
C LEU A 10 -33.77 -20.12 -15.25
N ARG A 11 -34.81 -19.86 -14.45
CA ARG A 11 -36.16 -19.40 -14.88
C ARG A 11 -37.14 -19.46 -13.71
N PHE A 12 -37.50 -18.29 -13.19
CA PHE A 12 -38.85 -17.88 -12.78
C PHE A 12 -38.82 -16.34 -12.82
N SER A 13 -39.12 -15.75 -13.99
CA SER A 13 -40.42 -15.17 -14.38
C SER A 13 -40.77 -13.92 -13.57
N ASN A 14 -40.61 -12.73 -14.15
CA ASN A 14 -41.68 -12.05 -14.92
C ASN A 14 -43.02 -12.05 -14.17
N LEU A 15 -43.29 -10.99 -13.43
CA LEU A 15 -44.62 -10.44 -13.19
C LEU A 15 -44.50 -9.01 -12.65
N LEU A 16 -45.33 -8.11 -13.20
CA LEU A 16 -45.62 -6.72 -12.82
C LEU A 16 -44.82 -5.60 -13.48
N ILE A 17 -45.17 -5.35 -14.75
CA ILE A 17 -45.22 -4.01 -15.36
C ILE A 17 -46.70 -3.69 -15.63
N ASN A 18 -47.22 -2.62 -15.02
CA ASN A 18 -48.41 -1.82 -15.37
C ASN A 18 -48.30 -0.58 -14.47
N SER A 19 -48.30 0.70 -14.86
CA SER A 19 -48.63 1.47 -16.06
C SER A 19 -47.86 2.80 -15.91
N ARG A 20 -47.27 3.45 -16.92
CA ARG A 20 -47.92 4.31 -17.92
C ARG A 20 -46.91 4.51 -19.06
N ARG A 21 -47.29 4.10 -20.27
CA ARG A 21 -46.57 4.40 -21.52
C ARG A 21 -46.95 5.81 -21.97
N CYS A 22 -45.99 6.72 -22.07
CA CYS A 22 -46.04 7.79 -23.06
C CYS A 22 -45.23 7.30 -24.27
N VAL A 23 -45.91 7.18 -25.41
CA VAL A 23 -45.35 6.82 -26.70
C VAL A 23 -44.75 8.09 -27.31
N PHE A 24 -43.45 8.08 -27.61
CA PHE A 24 -42.89 8.97 -28.62
C PHE A 24 -42.28 8.13 -29.73
N ILE A 25 -42.93 8.18 -30.89
CA ILE A 25 -42.43 7.73 -32.18
C ILE A 25 -41.37 8.75 -32.61
N LEU A 26 -40.13 8.31 -32.84
CA LEU A 26 -39.15 9.07 -33.60
C LEU A 26 -38.79 8.28 -34.85
N SER A 27 -39.41 8.71 -35.94
CA SER A 27 -39.13 8.37 -37.32
C SER A 27 -37.66 8.59 -37.65
N SER A 28 -37.08 7.60 -38.32
CA SER A 28 -35.76 7.64 -38.91
C SER A 28 -35.77 8.54 -40.15
N GLU A 29 -35.45 9.82 -39.98
CA GLU A 29 -35.03 10.67 -41.10
C GLU A 29 -33.51 10.90 -41.04
N ARG A 30 -32.83 10.34 -42.05
CA ARG A 30 -31.43 10.62 -42.37
C ARG A 30 -31.25 12.10 -42.63
N LYS A 31 -30.70 12.85 -41.67
CA LYS A 31 -30.14 14.18 -41.95
C LYS A 31 -28.69 14.06 -42.42
N ARG A 32 -28.45 14.70 -43.56
CA ARG A 32 -27.20 14.86 -44.30
C ARG A 32 -26.06 15.33 -43.39
N ARG A 33 -24.85 14.84 -43.71
CA ARG A 33 -23.56 15.27 -43.15
C ARG A 33 -23.45 16.79 -43.24
N ALA A 34 -23.28 17.43 -42.08
CA ALA A 34 -22.77 18.79 -41.97
C ALA A 34 -21.25 18.71 -41.78
N ASP A 35 -20.54 19.60 -42.47
CA ASP A 35 -19.08 19.63 -42.57
C ASP A 35 -18.36 19.58 -41.22
N THR A 36 -17.41 18.64 -41.12
CA THR A 36 -16.47 18.55 -40.01
C THR A 36 -15.53 19.76 -40.03
N LYS A 37 -15.85 20.80 -39.25
CA LYS A 37 -14.83 21.80 -38.85
C LYS A 37 -13.73 21.09 -38.08
N LYS A 38 -12.51 21.11 -38.63
CA LYS A 38 -11.27 20.70 -37.94
C LYS A 38 -11.19 21.40 -36.59
N TYR A 39 -11.18 20.62 -35.52
CA TYR A 39 -10.87 21.10 -34.17
C TYR A 39 -9.37 21.35 -34.08
N ASN A 40 -8.97 22.62 -34.22
CA ASN A 40 -7.66 23.10 -33.80
C ASN A 40 -7.74 23.43 -32.30
N PRO A 41 -6.85 22.89 -31.44
CA PRO A 41 -6.84 23.27 -30.04
C PRO A 41 -6.55 24.78 -29.90
N PRO A 42 -7.14 25.48 -28.92
CA PRO A 42 -6.91 26.90 -28.73
C PRO A 42 -5.44 27.11 -28.34
N LYS A 43 -4.71 27.87 -29.16
CA LYS A 43 -3.45 28.48 -28.72
C LYS A 43 -3.79 29.46 -27.61
N TRP A 44 -3.25 29.21 -26.43
CA TRP A 44 -3.36 30.11 -25.29
C TRP A 44 -2.69 31.45 -25.63
N PRO A 45 -3.26 32.59 -25.25
CA PRO A 45 -2.59 33.87 -25.43
C PRO A 45 -1.43 33.98 -24.44
N ASN A 46 -0.20 33.95 -24.95
CA ASN A 46 1.03 34.27 -24.20
C ASN A 46 1.02 35.75 -23.78
N ARG A 47 0.25 36.06 -22.73
CA ARG A 47 0.23 37.39 -22.09
C ARG A 47 1.46 37.65 -21.21
N GLU A 48 2.29 36.64 -20.96
CA GLU A 48 3.52 36.76 -20.17
C GLU A 48 4.77 36.90 -21.06
N GLU A 49 4.86 36.24 -22.22
CA GLU A 49 6.02 36.41 -23.13
C GLU A 49 6.07 37.80 -23.80
N ALA A 50 4.92 38.47 -23.96
CA ALA A 50 4.88 39.85 -24.45
C ALA A 50 5.39 40.87 -23.41
N LYS A 51 5.28 40.56 -22.10
CA LYS A 51 5.84 41.39 -21.03
C LYS A 51 7.34 41.18 -20.88
N ILE A 52 7.83 39.95 -21.10
CA ILE A 52 9.25 39.62 -21.03
C ILE A 52 10.03 40.29 -22.18
N ARG A 53 9.48 40.39 -23.39
CA ARG A 53 10.12 41.11 -24.50
C ARG A 53 10.19 42.64 -24.30
N VAL A 54 9.22 43.22 -23.57
CA VAL A 54 9.28 44.64 -23.16
C VAL A 54 10.29 44.85 -22.03
N PHE A 55 10.53 43.83 -21.19
CA PHE A 55 11.49 43.89 -20.10
C PHE A 55 12.95 43.73 -20.58
N GLU A 56 13.19 42.89 -21.59
CA GLU A 56 14.52 42.70 -22.20
C GLU A 56 14.95 43.87 -23.09
N GLN A 57 14.00 44.67 -23.62
CA GLN A 57 14.31 45.90 -24.35
C GLN A 57 14.52 47.13 -23.45
N ALA A 58 14.09 47.08 -22.18
CA ALA A 58 14.23 48.19 -21.22
C ALA A 58 15.52 48.12 -20.37
N SER A 59 16.25 47.00 -20.38
CA SER A 59 17.52 46.83 -19.66
C SER A 59 18.75 47.37 -20.40
N ALA A 60 18.58 47.98 -21.57
CA ALA A 60 19.66 48.49 -22.41
C ALA A 60 19.89 50.02 -22.38
N SER A 61 19.21 50.78 -21.52
CA SER A 61 19.47 52.23 -21.41
C SER A 61 19.51 52.70 -19.95
N GLY A 62 20.72 53.01 -19.47
CA GLY A 62 20.96 53.45 -18.10
C GLY A 62 20.34 54.80 -17.79
N THR A 63 19.63 54.89 -16.65
CA THR A 63 19.53 56.13 -15.85
C THR A 63 19.33 55.78 -14.37
N PRO A 64 20.24 56.17 -13.45
CA PRO A 64 20.20 55.78 -12.03
C PRO A 64 19.19 56.54 -11.15
N LYS A 65 18.41 57.48 -11.71
CA LYS A 65 17.41 58.26 -10.94
C LYS A 65 16.09 57.50 -10.71
N LYS A 66 15.61 56.72 -11.69
CA LYS A 66 14.32 56.02 -11.59
C LYS A 66 14.32 54.85 -10.59
N VAL A 67 15.49 54.25 -10.33
CA VAL A 67 15.65 53.17 -9.34
C VAL A 67 15.56 53.71 -7.90
N LYS A 68 16.08 54.92 -7.65
CA LYS A 68 15.94 55.58 -6.34
C LYS A 68 14.49 55.94 -6.03
N ASP A 69 13.76 56.45 -7.02
CA ASP A 69 12.35 56.81 -6.86
C ASP A 69 11.47 55.56 -6.66
N PHE A 70 11.83 54.43 -7.29
CA PHE A 70 11.17 53.14 -7.09
C PHE A 70 11.46 52.53 -5.70
N VAL A 71 12.70 52.62 -5.21
CA VAL A 71 13.05 52.16 -3.85
C VAL A 71 12.37 53.02 -2.78
N ALA A 72 12.24 54.33 -3.00
CA ALA A 72 11.48 55.22 -2.13
C ALA A 72 9.98 54.85 -2.14
N SER A 73 9.40 54.61 -3.32
CA SER A 73 7.99 54.21 -3.48
C SER A 73 7.68 52.85 -2.82
N VAL A 74 8.59 51.88 -2.93
CA VAL A 74 8.44 50.57 -2.25
C VAL A 74 8.63 50.70 -0.74
N SER A 75 9.55 51.55 -0.29
CA SER A 75 9.73 51.83 1.14
C SER A 75 8.49 52.51 1.75
N ASP A 76 7.82 53.39 1.02
CA ASP A 76 6.60 54.06 1.50
C ASP A 76 5.36 53.15 1.40
N TYR A 77 5.33 52.24 0.42
CA TYR A 77 4.31 51.18 0.34
C TYR A 77 4.41 50.19 1.52
N VAL A 78 5.64 49.84 1.95
CA VAL A 78 5.86 48.97 3.13
C VAL A 78 5.51 49.69 4.43
N LYS A 79 5.63 51.02 4.49
CA LYS A 79 5.19 51.83 5.65
C LYS A 79 3.67 51.94 5.74
N HIS A 80 2.95 52.00 4.62
CA HIS A 80 1.49 52.18 4.60
C HIS A 80 0.68 50.88 4.76
N HIS A 81 1.29 49.70 4.60
CA HIS A 81 0.59 48.40 4.72
C HIS A 81 0.88 47.56 5.97
N ARG A 82 1.48 48.15 7.02
CA ARG A 82 1.47 47.56 8.36
C ARG A 82 0.32 48.13 9.18
N SER A 83 -0.75 47.34 9.37
CA SER A 83 -1.76 47.61 10.41
C SER A 83 -1.29 47.09 11.78
N PRO A 84 -1.75 47.69 12.90
CA PRO A 84 -1.07 47.61 14.20
C PRO A 84 -1.62 46.49 15.09
N GLN A 85 -0.76 45.57 15.54
CA GLN A 85 -0.97 44.79 16.76
C GLN A 85 0.38 44.44 17.38
N THR A 86 0.93 45.36 18.17
CA THR A 86 1.67 45.10 19.43
C THR A 86 2.11 46.45 19.99
N GLN A 87 1.33 46.97 20.94
CA GLN A 87 1.82 47.94 21.93
C GLN A 87 2.01 47.20 23.25
N ASN A 88 3.02 47.68 23.99
CA ASN A 88 3.56 47.22 25.28
C ASN A 88 4.56 46.06 25.11
N SER A 89 5.86 46.23 25.34
CA SER A 89 6.51 47.14 26.28
C SER A 89 8.02 47.20 26.01
N GLU A 90 8.59 48.41 25.93
CA GLU A 90 9.98 48.67 26.30
C GLU A 90 9.99 49.81 27.32
N ALA A 91 10.67 49.60 28.46
CA ALA A 91 11.80 50.41 28.91
C ALA A 91 11.95 50.41 30.44
N LYS A 92 13.09 49.89 30.90
CA LYS A 92 14.06 50.45 31.88
C LYS A 92 15.01 49.32 32.29
N SER A 93 16.20 49.20 31.71
CA SER A 93 17.46 49.91 32.03
C SER A 93 18.08 49.50 33.38
N SER A 94 19.20 48.75 33.36
CA SER A 94 20.50 49.14 33.94
C SER A 94 21.51 47.96 34.02
N LEU A 95 22.63 48.12 33.29
CA LEU A 95 24.05 47.95 33.67
C LEU A 95 24.54 46.68 34.44
N THR A 96 25.29 45.83 33.71
CA THR A 96 26.66 45.25 33.95
C THR A 96 27.12 44.75 35.35
N PRO A 97 28.24 43.99 35.45
CA PRO A 97 28.77 42.86 34.66
C PRO A 97 29.22 41.67 35.56
N HIS A 98 29.58 40.51 34.98
CA HIS A 98 30.68 39.60 35.40
C HIS A 98 30.40 38.11 35.05
N GLU A 99 31.22 37.57 34.15
CA GLU A 99 31.79 36.21 34.25
C GLU A 99 32.81 36.17 35.42
N PRO A 100 33.29 35.01 35.94
CA PRO A 100 33.33 33.68 35.31
C PRO A 100 33.04 32.50 36.27
N ALA A 101 33.33 31.29 35.77
CA ALA A 101 33.79 30.09 36.51
C ALA A 101 32.81 28.90 36.57
N SER A 102 33.03 28.00 35.61
CA SER A 102 33.41 26.59 35.82
C SER A 102 32.60 25.69 36.76
N GLU A 103 32.36 24.52 36.19
CA GLU A 103 32.65 23.20 36.76
C GLU A 103 31.46 22.30 37.16
N GLU A 104 31.57 21.09 36.59
CA GLU A 104 31.05 19.81 37.06
C GLU A 104 29.66 19.30 36.60
N LYS A 105 29.78 18.39 35.62
CA LYS A 105 29.38 16.98 35.67
C LYS A 105 27.88 16.63 35.70
N ALA A 106 27.52 15.94 34.62
CA ALA A 106 26.89 14.61 34.61
C ALA A 106 25.61 14.41 35.44
N GLU A 107 24.50 14.12 34.76
CA GLU A 107 23.94 12.76 34.72
C GLU A 107 22.55 12.74 34.06
N SER A 108 22.43 11.84 33.07
CA SER A 108 21.34 10.86 32.92
C SER A 108 19.89 11.33 33.12
N TYR A 109 19.17 11.38 32.00
CA TYR A 109 17.72 11.27 31.92
C TYR A 109 17.18 10.07 32.72
N ARG A 110 16.69 10.33 33.92
CA ARG A 110 15.70 9.47 34.60
C ARG A 110 14.35 9.62 33.90
N SER A 111 13.70 8.47 33.71
CA SER A 111 12.26 8.26 33.51
C SER A 111 11.37 9.49 33.69
N HIS A 112 10.55 9.79 32.68
CA HIS A 112 9.38 10.67 32.83
C HIS A 112 8.44 10.15 33.94
N GLN A 113 8.63 10.63 35.16
CA GLN A 113 7.54 10.77 36.13
C GLN A 113 6.97 12.17 35.92
N SER A 114 5.71 12.22 35.48
CA SER A 114 4.91 13.44 35.45
C SER A 114 4.88 14.12 36.82
N PRO A 115 4.76 15.46 36.89
CA PRO A 115 4.70 16.16 38.16
C PRO A 115 3.54 15.63 39.03
N ARG A 116 3.81 15.49 40.33
CA ARG A 116 2.85 15.05 41.33
C ARG A 116 1.64 15.99 41.33
N PHE A 117 0.45 15.41 41.23
CA PHE A 117 -0.83 16.09 41.26
C PHE A 117 -1.04 16.82 42.59
N ASP A 118 -1.30 18.13 42.52
CA ASP A 118 -1.51 19.00 43.69
C ASP A 118 -3.03 19.23 43.91
N PRO A 119 -3.62 18.75 45.02
CA PRO A 119 -5.08 18.67 45.20
C PRO A 119 -5.76 20.01 45.56
N SER A 120 -5.01 21.10 45.72
CA SER A 120 -5.46 22.39 46.27
C SER A 120 -5.94 23.42 45.24
N ARG A 121 -5.81 23.17 43.92
CA ARG A 121 -6.16 24.14 42.84
C ARG A 121 -7.50 23.91 42.12
N LEU A 122 -8.54 23.39 42.79
CA LEU A 122 -9.68 22.72 42.13
C LEU A 122 -11.09 23.32 42.35
N SER A 123 -11.25 24.63 42.56
CA SER A 123 -12.59 25.20 42.83
C SER A 123 -13.40 25.67 41.59
N LEU A 124 -12.89 25.66 40.35
CA LEU A 124 -13.60 26.27 39.20
C LEU A 124 -13.43 25.54 37.85
N LEU A 125 -13.82 24.27 37.72
CA LEU A 125 -13.85 23.59 36.41
C LEU A 125 -15.22 22.96 36.13
N THR A 126 -15.92 23.51 35.14
CA THR A 126 -17.06 22.84 34.48
C THR A 126 -16.56 21.56 33.80
N PRO A 127 -17.24 20.41 33.97
CA PRO A 127 -16.85 19.18 33.30
C PRO A 127 -16.87 19.38 31.77
N ALA A 128 -15.85 18.87 31.07
CA ALA A 128 -15.79 18.93 29.60
C ALA A 128 -16.82 18.02 28.90
N VAL A 129 -17.61 17.28 29.68
CA VAL A 129 -18.63 16.32 29.26
C VAL A 129 -19.95 16.71 29.92
N ASP A 130 -21.01 16.84 29.11
CA ASP A 130 -22.36 17.17 29.57
C ASP A 130 -23.03 15.97 30.26
N ILE A 131 -22.70 15.78 31.54
CA ILE A 131 -23.29 14.72 32.38
C ILE A 131 -24.60 15.23 32.99
N PRO A 132 -25.69 14.44 33.03
CA PRO A 132 -26.94 14.85 33.67
C PRO A 132 -26.78 15.23 35.15
N SER A 133 -27.56 16.18 35.64
CA SER A 133 -27.46 16.74 37.01
C SER A 133 -27.57 15.70 38.12
N SER A 134 -28.33 14.63 37.91
CA SER A 134 -28.48 13.51 38.85
C SER A 134 -27.16 12.74 39.03
N PHE A 135 -26.48 12.44 37.92
CA PHE A 135 -25.17 11.80 37.92
C PHE A 135 -24.05 12.73 38.39
N GLN A 136 -24.16 14.05 38.18
CA GLN A 136 -23.20 15.02 38.74
C GLN A 136 -23.19 14.98 40.28
N LYS A 137 -24.37 14.86 40.91
CA LYS A 137 -24.50 14.73 42.37
C LYS A 137 -23.90 13.42 42.89
N LYS A 138 -24.14 12.30 42.18
CA LYS A 138 -23.59 10.98 42.54
C LYS A 138 -22.08 10.85 42.32
N LEU A 139 -21.53 11.51 41.30
CA LEU A 139 -20.10 11.47 40.99
C LEU A 139 -19.26 12.35 41.95
N GLY A 140 -19.81 13.46 42.46
CA GLY A 140 -19.13 14.33 43.43
C GLY A 140 -17.67 14.66 43.01
N PRO A 141 -16.65 14.39 43.84
CA PRO A 141 -15.24 14.68 43.51
C PRO A 141 -14.67 13.82 42.37
N ALA A 142 -15.34 12.73 41.97
CA ALA A 142 -14.92 11.87 40.86
C ALA A 142 -15.16 12.51 39.48
N LEU A 143 -15.87 13.65 39.41
CA LEU A 143 -15.95 14.49 38.20
C LEU A 143 -14.55 14.86 37.67
N LYS A 144 -13.53 14.90 38.54
CA LYS A 144 -12.11 15.14 38.19
C LYS A 144 -11.59 14.18 37.11
N PHE A 145 -12.07 12.93 37.08
CA PHE A 145 -11.65 11.92 36.10
C PHE A 145 -12.28 12.08 34.71
N LEU A 146 -13.18 13.07 34.54
CA LEU A 146 -13.92 13.35 33.32
C LEU A 146 -13.67 14.77 32.78
N VAL A 147 -12.72 15.50 33.35
CA VAL A 147 -12.43 16.91 33.02
C VAL A 147 -11.64 17.07 31.71
N SER A 148 -10.78 16.12 31.34
CA SER A 148 -10.01 16.16 30.08
C SER A 148 -10.67 15.31 29.01
N LYS A 149 -10.78 15.83 27.77
CA LYS A 149 -11.26 15.07 26.60
C LYS A 149 -10.31 13.92 26.21
N GLU A 150 -9.04 14.00 26.57
CA GLU A 150 -8.01 13.03 26.18
C GLU A 150 -7.79 11.93 27.23
N HIS A 151 -8.13 12.19 28.49
CA HIS A 151 -7.86 11.29 29.62
C HIS A 151 -9.10 11.02 30.47
N GLN A 152 -10.18 10.57 29.83
CA GLN A 152 -11.40 10.14 30.51
C GLN A 152 -11.23 8.73 31.08
N ASN A 153 -11.51 8.52 32.36
CA ASN A 153 -11.53 7.18 32.97
C ASN A 153 -12.93 6.81 33.45
N TRP A 154 -13.75 6.29 32.52
CA TRP A 154 -15.13 5.90 32.79
C TRP A 154 -15.26 4.67 33.70
N SER A 155 -14.22 3.85 33.83
CA SER A 155 -14.24 2.66 34.69
C SER A 155 -14.30 3.02 36.18
N LEU A 156 -13.48 4.00 36.60
CA LEU A 156 -13.49 4.52 37.97
C LEU A 156 -14.74 5.36 38.23
N ALA A 157 -15.20 6.13 37.24
CA ALA A 157 -16.44 6.90 37.35
C ALA A 157 -17.65 5.98 37.60
N LEU A 158 -17.75 4.86 36.89
CA LEU A 158 -18.86 3.92 37.06
C LEU A 158 -18.79 3.13 38.37
N LYS A 159 -17.59 2.81 38.86
CA LYS A 159 -17.41 2.22 40.20
C LYS A 159 -17.86 3.16 41.33
N GLN A 160 -17.67 4.47 41.17
CA GLN A 160 -18.17 5.45 42.14
C GLN A 160 -19.70 5.59 42.07
N ILE A 161 -20.29 5.50 40.88
CA ILE A 161 -21.75 5.47 40.72
C ILE A 161 -22.35 4.21 41.38
N GLU A 162 -21.68 3.06 41.27
CA GLU A 162 -22.05 1.81 41.96
C GLU A 162 -22.04 2.00 43.49
N ASN A 163 -20.95 2.57 44.04
CA ASN A 163 -20.86 2.87 45.48
C ASN A 163 -21.90 3.88 45.96
N ALA A 164 -22.41 4.75 45.08
CA ALA A 164 -23.41 5.77 45.38
C ALA A 164 -24.87 5.30 45.15
N GLY A 165 -25.12 3.98 45.08
CA GLY A 165 -26.46 3.40 44.96
C GLY A 165 -26.88 3.03 43.54
N GLY A 166 -25.97 3.03 42.56
CA GLY A 166 -26.23 2.56 41.20
C GLY A 166 -27.33 3.35 40.46
N PHE A 167 -28.12 2.64 39.64
CA PHE A 167 -29.15 3.24 38.78
C PHE A 167 -30.57 3.25 39.37
N HIS A 168 -30.75 2.89 40.64
CA HIS A 168 -32.07 2.72 41.27
C HIS A 168 -32.94 3.98 41.24
N ASP A 169 -32.36 5.18 41.38
CA ASP A 169 -33.08 6.47 41.40
C ASP A 169 -33.00 7.27 40.09
N GLU A 170 -32.48 6.67 39.01
CA GLU A 170 -32.15 7.40 37.78
C GLU A 170 -33.15 7.17 36.66
N SER A 171 -33.42 8.22 35.88
CA SER A 171 -34.30 8.10 34.71
C SER A 171 -33.59 7.36 33.57
N GLN A 172 -34.33 6.56 32.78
CA GLN A 172 -33.82 5.91 31.57
C GLN A 172 -33.20 6.90 30.57
N ILE A 173 -33.67 8.15 30.56
CA ILE A 173 -33.18 9.22 29.68
C ILE A 173 -31.79 9.67 30.11
N ASP A 174 -31.56 9.82 31.42
CA ASP A 174 -30.29 10.27 31.95
C ASP A 174 -29.22 9.16 31.86
N ILE A 175 -29.60 7.90 32.11
CA ILE A 175 -28.73 6.74 31.86
C ILE A 175 -28.32 6.70 30.38
N ARG A 176 -29.27 6.93 29.46
CA ARG A 176 -28.97 7.00 28.03
C ARG A 176 -28.00 8.13 27.71
N LYS A 177 -28.21 9.35 28.23
CA LYS A 177 -27.29 10.47 28.01
C LYS A 177 -25.88 10.13 28.51
N LEU A 178 -25.78 9.49 29.68
CA LEU A 178 -24.51 9.03 30.23
C LEU A 178 -23.82 8.04 29.28
N VAL A 179 -24.52 7.01 28.78
CA VAL A 179 -23.95 6.02 27.84
C VAL A 179 -23.44 6.66 26.54
N TYR A 180 -24.17 7.64 26.00
CA TYR A 180 -23.77 8.32 24.75
C TYR A 180 -22.53 9.21 24.93
N ASN A 181 -22.24 9.65 26.15
CA ASN A 181 -21.05 10.43 26.48
C ASN A 181 -19.79 9.56 26.65
N ILE A 182 -19.93 8.24 26.81
CA ILE A 182 -18.80 7.32 26.94
C ILE A 182 -18.14 7.13 25.56
N PRO A 183 -16.82 7.32 25.42
CA PRO A 183 -16.10 7.04 24.19
C PRO A 183 -16.31 5.58 23.76
N LYS A 184 -16.63 5.36 22.47
CA LYS A 184 -16.95 4.04 21.90
C LYS A 184 -15.96 2.93 22.28
N ARG A 185 -14.65 3.23 22.32
CA ARG A 185 -13.59 2.28 22.70
C ARG A 185 -13.68 1.84 24.16
N GLN A 186 -13.99 2.76 25.06
CA GLN A 186 -14.16 2.48 26.48
C GLN A 186 -15.53 1.84 26.75
N LEU A 187 -16.57 2.25 26.01
CA LEU A 187 -17.90 1.66 26.14
C LEU A 187 -17.87 0.14 25.96
N VAL A 188 -17.07 -0.38 25.02
CA VAL A 188 -16.90 -1.83 24.83
C VAL A 188 -16.40 -2.54 26.09
N LEU A 189 -15.51 -1.89 26.86
CA LEU A 189 -14.92 -2.45 28.08
C LEU A 189 -15.84 -2.35 29.28
N VAL A 190 -16.57 -1.24 29.41
CA VAL A 190 -17.33 -0.92 30.62
C VAL A 190 -18.81 -1.33 30.50
N PHE A 191 -19.29 -1.68 29.32
CA PHE A 191 -20.68 -2.10 29.11
C PHE A 191 -21.14 -3.29 29.99
N PRO A 192 -20.34 -4.34 30.26
CA PRO A 192 -20.75 -5.40 31.17
C PRO A 192 -21.04 -4.91 32.60
N GLN A 193 -20.35 -3.86 33.06
CA GLN A 193 -20.64 -3.23 34.36
C GLN A 193 -21.95 -2.43 34.30
N ILE A 194 -22.18 -1.70 33.21
CA ILE A 194 -23.44 -0.97 32.98
C ILE A 194 -24.63 -1.94 32.93
N GLU A 195 -24.44 -3.11 32.32
CA GLU A 195 -25.47 -4.15 32.20
C GLU A 195 -25.87 -4.72 33.56
N ARG A 196 -24.91 -4.98 34.47
CA ARG A 196 -25.21 -5.41 35.85
C ARG A 196 -25.98 -4.34 36.62
N LEU A 197 -25.53 -3.09 36.56
CA LEU A 197 -26.20 -1.97 37.22
C LEU A 197 -27.64 -1.74 36.72
N LEU A 198 -27.91 -2.04 35.44
CA LEU A 198 -29.27 -2.01 34.89
C LEU A 198 -30.15 -3.15 35.42
N GLN A 199 -29.58 -4.35 35.56
CA GLN A 199 -30.28 -5.52 36.10
C GLN A 199 -30.61 -5.36 37.58
N GLU A 200 -29.68 -4.86 38.38
CA GLU A 200 -29.87 -4.58 39.81
C GLU A 200 -30.97 -3.55 40.04
N ALA A 201 -31.01 -2.49 39.22
CA ALA A 201 -32.06 -1.48 39.27
C ALA A 201 -33.41 -1.94 38.68
N GLY A 202 -33.50 -3.16 38.10
CA GLY A 202 -34.73 -3.66 37.46
C GLY A 202 -35.14 -2.91 36.19
N ILE A 203 -34.23 -2.15 35.57
CA ILE A 203 -34.52 -1.31 34.40
C ILE A 203 -34.29 -2.11 33.12
N PRO A 204 -35.29 -2.25 32.22
CA PRO A 204 -35.13 -2.99 30.97
C PRO A 204 -34.10 -2.30 30.04
N LYS A 205 -33.23 -3.11 29.42
CA LYS A 205 -32.22 -2.63 28.47
C LYS A 205 -32.88 -1.94 27.28
N SER A 206 -32.74 -0.63 27.16
CA SER A 206 -33.33 0.08 26.02
C SER A 206 -32.60 -0.27 24.70
N PRO A 207 -33.32 -0.42 23.56
CA PRO A 207 -32.69 -0.68 22.25
C PRO A 207 -31.65 0.37 21.85
N LYS A 208 -31.78 1.61 22.36
CA LYS A 208 -30.86 2.71 22.05
C LYS A 208 -29.53 2.62 22.81
N ILE A 209 -29.53 2.03 24.01
CA ILE A 209 -28.31 1.73 24.78
C ILE A 209 -27.57 0.56 24.12
N ILE A 210 -28.31 -0.47 23.71
CA ILE A 210 -27.75 -1.61 22.98
C ILE A 210 -27.14 -1.15 21.65
N ASN A 211 -27.86 -0.35 20.83
CA ASN A 211 -27.30 0.20 19.59
C ASN A 211 -25.99 0.99 19.82
N ALA A 212 -25.89 1.78 20.90
CA ALA A 212 -24.68 2.52 21.22
C ALA A 212 -23.50 1.56 21.50
N TYR A 213 -23.74 0.48 22.23
CA TYR A 213 -22.77 -0.58 22.48
C TYR A 213 -22.39 -1.35 21.22
N LEU A 214 -23.38 -1.79 20.42
CA LEU A 214 -23.16 -2.46 19.15
C LEU A 214 -22.30 -1.60 18.20
N LYS A 215 -22.56 -0.29 18.13
CA LYS A 215 -21.73 0.65 17.37
C LYS A 215 -20.31 0.77 17.91
N GLY A 216 -20.13 0.59 19.21
CA GLY A 216 -18.82 0.44 19.85
C GLY A 216 -18.11 -0.85 19.46
N LEU A 217 -18.82 -1.98 19.46
CA LEU A 217 -18.29 -3.30 19.06
C LEU A 217 -17.85 -3.34 17.59
N VAL A 218 -18.58 -2.65 16.72
CA VAL A 218 -18.27 -2.49 15.30
C VAL A 218 -17.11 -1.51 15.06
N ALA A 219 -16.76 -0.66 16.03
CA ALA A 219 -15.68 0.30 15.89
C ALA A 219 -14.33 -0.42 15.74
N GLY A 220 -13.74 -0.34 14.54
CA GLY A 220 -12.53 -1.08 14.17
C GLY A 220 -12.55 -1.51 12.70
N GLY A 221 -11.48 -2.16 12.23
CA GLY A 221 -11.35 -2.61 10.83
C GLY A 221 -11.79 -4.06 10.56
N SER A 222 -11.68 -4.94 11.56
CA SER A 222 -12.10 -6.35 11.47
C SER A 222 -12.83 -6.74 12.76
N ILE A 223 -13.86 -7.57 12.63
CA ILE A 223 -14.69 -8.06 13.73
C ILE A 223 -14.50 -9.58 13.80
N SER A 224 -14.27 -10.13 15.00
CA SER A 224 -14.18 -11.57 15.22
C SER A 224 -15.56 -12.23 15.23
N ASP A 225 -15.63 -13.52 14.90
CA ASP A 225 -16.89 -14.26 14.87
C ASP A 225 -17.58 -14.30 16.24
N GLU A 226 -16.80 -14.36 17.33
CA GLU A 226 -17.31 -14.25 18.70
C GLU A 226 -18.06 -12.94 18.95
N ARG A 227 -17.52 -11.82 18.47
CA ARG A 227 -18.18 -10.51 18.61
C ARG A 227 -19.46 -10.46 17.79
N ILE A 228 -19.49 -11.08 16.62
CA ILE A 228 -20.72 -11.16 15.80
C ILE A 228 -21.79 -11.99 16.51
N GLN A 229 -21.41 -13.13 17.08
CA GLN A 229 -22.34 -13.98 17.82
C GLN A 229 -22.93 -13.24 19.03
N LEU A 230 -22.09 -12.50 19.76
CA LEU A 230 -22.55 -11.62 20.84
C LEU A 230 -23.53 -10.56 20.32
N MET A 231 -23.23 -9.92 19.19
CA MET A 231 -24.14 -8.95 18.56
C MET A 231 -25.47 -9.60 18.16
N GLU A 232 -25.45 -10.80 17.60
CA GLU A 232 -26.65 -11.55 17.21
C GLU A 232 -27.52 -11.91 18.42
N ASN A 233 -26.91 -12.26 19.55
CA ASN A 233 -27.62 -12.50 20.81
C ASN A 233 -28.34 -11.23 21.29
N TYR A 234 -27.65 -10.08 21.32
CA TYR A 234 -28.27 -8.80 21.71
C TYR A 234 -29.37 -8.36 20.72
N VAL A 235 -29.22 -8.67 19.43
CA VAL A 235 -30.25 -8.40 18.42
C VAL A 235 -31.47 -9.31 18.61
N ALA A 236 -31.26 -10.58 18.97
CA ALA A 236 -32.34 -11.49 19.34
C ALA A 236 -33.10 -11.00 20.57
N GLU A 237 -32.39 -10.53 21.61
CA GLU A 237 -33.01 -9.87 22.77
C GLU A 237 -33.85 -8.65 22.33
N MET A 238 -33.29 -7.76 21.48
CA MET A 238 -34.03 -6.59 20.98
C MET A 238 -35.29 -6.96 20.18
N ARG A 239 -35.25 -8.08 19.45
CA ARG A 239 -36.40 -8.60 18.68
C ARG A 239 -37.52 -9.14 19.58
N LEU A 240 -37.20 -9.63 20.78
CA LEU A 240 -38.18 -10.11 21.76
C LEU A 240 -38.91 -8.96 22.46
N PHE A 241 -38.20 -7.89 22.81
CA PHE A 241 -38.78 -6.74 23.51
C PHE A 241 -39.43 -5.70 22.59
N GLY A 242 -39.17 -5.75 21.28
CA GLY A 242 -39.71 -4.80 20.30
C GLY A 242 -41.18 -5.06 19.94
N LYS A 243 -42.03 -4.03 19.95
CA LYS A 243 -43.40 -4.11 19.39
C LYS A 243 -43.33 -4.62 17.94
N LYS A 244 -43.86 -5.82 17.68
CA LYS A 244 -43.84 -6.55 16.39
C LYS A 244 -42.45 -7.02 15.90
N SER A 245 -41.47 -7.27 16.78
CA SER A 245 -40.12 -7.74 16.40
C SER A 245 -39.36 -6.80 15.45
N ARG A 246 -39.74 -5.52 15.41
CA ARG A 246 -39.17 -4.54 14.48
C ARG A 246 -37.89 -3.94 15.05
N LEU A 247 -36.77 -4.17 14.37
CA LEU A 247 -35.51 -3.48 14.62
C LEU A 247 -35.56 -2.05 14.09
N SER A 248 -34.80 -1.16 14.73
CA SER A 248 -34.68 0.23 14.27
C SER A 248 -33.80 0.31 13.01
N ARG A 249 -33.95 1.39 12.23
CA ARG A 249 -33.06 1.67 11.08
C ARG A 249 -31.58 1.68 11.48
N GLU A 250 -31.25 2.27 12.62
CA GLU A 250 -29.89 2.31 13.17
C GLU A 250 -29.36 0.90 13.47
N SER A 251 -30.21 0.00 13.97
CA SER A 251 -29.83 -1.39 14.25
C SER A 251 -29.45 -2.14 12.97
N TYR A 252 -30.22 -1.98 11.88
CA TYR A 252 -29.86 -2.58 10.58
C TYR A 252 -28.57 -1.97 10.00
N GLU A 253 -28.37 -0.66 10.12
CA GLU A 253 -27.14 0.00 9.66
C GLU A 253 -25.90 -0.58 10.36
N ILE A 254 -25.96 -0.75 11.68
CA ILE A 254 -24.88 -1.34 12.48
C ILE A 254 -24.65 -2.81 12.08
N LEU A 255 -25.72 -3.59 11.88
CA LEU A 255 -25.61 -5.00 11.47
C LEU A 255 -25.00 -5.15 10.08
N ILE A 256 -25.41 -4.31 9.13
CA ILE A 256 -24.87 -4.30 7.77
C ILE A 256 -23.37 -3.93 7.81
N GLU A 257 -22.99 -2.91 8.58
CA GLU A 257 -21.58 -2.55 8.77
C GLU A 257 -20.79 -3.72 9.41
N ALA A 258 -21.37 -4.40 10.40
CA ALA A 258 -20.74 -5.52 11.09
C ALA A 258 -20.52 -6.73 10.16
N TYR A 259 -21.57 -7.16 9.46
CA TYR A 259 -21.52 -8.27 8.50
C TYR A 259 -20.59 -7.97 7.32
N GLY A 260 -20.52 -6.71 6.88
CA GLY A 260 -19.55 -6.27 5.90
C GLY A 260 -18.10 -6.43 6.39
N LYS A 261 -17.81 -5.98 7.62
CA LYS A 261 -16.48 -6.10 8.23
C LYS A 261 -16.02 -7.53 8.46
N SER A 262 -16.95 -8.45 8.75
CA SER A 262 -16.70 -9.88 8.92
C SER A 262 -16.76 -10.71 7.64
N ARG A 263 -17.00 -10.08 6.48
CA ARG A 263 -17.11 -10.74 5.16
C ARG A 263 -18.30 -11.71 5.07
N ASN A 264 -19.32 -11.56 5.91
CA ASN A 264 -20.54 -12.38 5.86
C ASN A 264 -21.60 -11.76 4.92
N ILE A 265 -21.37 -11.89 3.62
CA ILE A 265 -22.20 -11.25 2.58
C ILE A 265 -23.65 -11.74 2.59
N ALA A 266 -23.87 -13.04 2.83
CA ALA A 266 -25.22 -13.61 2.85
C ALA A 266 -26.08 -12.99 3.97
N LYS A 267 -25.53 -12.83 5.18
CA LYS A 267 -26.23 -12.17 6.29
C LYS A 267 -26.44 -10.68 6.02
N MET A 268 -25.46 -10.01 5.40
CA MET A 268 -25.56 -8.61 5.00
C MET A 268 -26.71 -8.38 3.99
N GLU A 269 -26.80 -9.20 2.95
CA GLU A 269 -27.88 -9.13 1.95
C GLU A 269 -29.25 -9.46 2.56
N SER A 270 -29.32 -10.47 3.42
CA SER A 270 -30.54 -10.81 4.16
C SER A 270 -31.04 -9.63 5.00
N ALA A 271 -30.14 -8.97 5.75
CA ALA A 271 -30.48 -7.79 6.54
C ALA A 271 -30.97 -6.61 5.69
N ILE A 272 -30.35 -6.37 4.52
CA ILE A 272 -30.79 -5.34 3.57
C ILE A 272 -32.18 -5.66 3.00
N ASN A 273 -32.46 -6.93 2.68
CA ASN A 273 -33.74 -7.36 2.15
C ASN A 273 -34.85 -7.27 3.20
N GLU A 274 -34.57 -7.67 4.44
CA GLU A 274 -35.49 -7.51 5.58
C GLU A 274 -35.81 -6.03 5.83
N MET A 275 -34.79 -5.16 5.84
CA MET A 275 -34.97 -3.71 5.97
C MET A 275 -35.85 -3.13 4.84
N ARG A 276 -35.65 -3.57 3.59
CA ARG A 276 -36.45 -3.15 2.44
C ARG A 276 -37.90 -3.65 2.53
N ALA A 277 -38.11 -4.89 2.95
CA ALA A 277 -39.44 -5.47 3.16
C ALA A 277 -40.23 -4.72 4.25
N LEU A 278 -39.55 -4.16 5.24
CA LEU A 278 -40.13 -3.30 6.28
C LEU A 278 -40.39 -1.85 5.82
N GLY A 279 -40.05 -1.49 4.58
CA GLY A 279 -40.23 -0.14 4.04
C GLY A 279 -39.26 0.90 4.63
N LEU A 280 -38.16 0.47 5.24
CA LEU A 280 -37.16 1.38 5.80
C LEU A 280 -36.24 1.90 4.68
N THR A 281 -36.09 3.22 4.59
CA THR A 281 -35.24 3.87 3.58
C THR A 281 -33.75 3.66 3.89
N SER A 282 -32.98 3.22 2.90
CA SER A 282 -31.51 3.11 3.00
C SER A 282 -30.83 4.46 3.28
N THR A 283 -29.81 4.45 4.12
CA THR A 283 -28.98 5.62 4.45
C THR A 283 -27.69 5.62 3.62
N PRO A 284 -26.97 6.77 3.51
CA PRO A 284 -25.68 6.84 2.82
C PRO A 284 -24.66 5.88 3.44
N ASN A 285 -24.74 5.65 4.75
CA ASN A 285 -23.86 4.76 5.50
C ASN A 285 -24.05 3.29 5.11
N ILE A 286 -25.27 2.87 4.76
CA ILE A 286 -25.54 1.53 4.25
C ILE A 286 -24.88 1.35 2.89
N TYR A 287 -25.09 2.29 1.95
CA TYR A 287 -24.44 2.22 0.64
C TYR A 287 -22.91 2.26 0.75
N HIS A 288 -22.37 3.09 1.64
CA HIS A 288 -20.94 3.11 1.93
C HIS A 288 -20.44 1.77 2.46
N SER A 289 -21.13 1.17 3.44
CA SER A 289 -20.76 -0.14 4.01
C SER A 289 -20.77 -1.23 2.94
N VAL A 290 -21.79 -1.25 2.07
CA VAL A 290 -21.86 -2.21 0.95
C VAL A 290 -20.72 -1.95 -0.05
N LEU A 291 -20.50 -0.70 -0.45
CA LEU A 291 -19.41 -0.31 -1.34
C LEU A 291 -18.04 -0.73 -0.78
N ASN A 292 -17.76 -0.40 0.48
CA ASN A 292 -16.52 -0.74 1.16
C ASN A 292 -16.31 -2.26 1.22
N THR A 293 -17.36 -3.01 1.52
CA THR A 293 -17.34 -4.48 1.53
C THR A 293 -17.05 -5.04 0.14
N CYS A 294 -17.68 -4.49 -0.91
CA CYS A 294 -17.43 -4.86 -2.29
C CYS A 294 -15.97 -4.63 -2.68
N VAL A 295 -15.40 -3.49 -2.31
CA VAL A 295 -14.03 -3.09 -2.68
C VAL A 295 -12.98 -3.88 -1.90
N TYR A 296 -13.08 -3.97 -0.57
CA TYR A 296 -11.99 -4.46 0.27
C TYR A 296 -12.15 -5.91 0.75
N LYS A 297 -13.38 -6.46 0.73
CA LYS A 297 -13.67 -7.77 1.32
C LYS A 297 -14.02 -8.82 0.25
N THR A 298 -14.90 -8.50 -0.70
CA THR A 298 -15.24 -9.43 -1.79
C THR A 298 -14.33 -9.23 -3.01
N GLY A 299 -13.88 -8.00 -3.25
CA GLY A 299 -13.19 -7.64 -4.49
C GLY A 299 -14.15 -7.57 -5.69
N ASP A 300 -15.47 -7.48 -5.46
CA ASP A 300 -16.44 -7.36 -6.54
C ASP A 300 -16.49 -5.93 -7.09
N HIS A 301 -15.62 -5.69 -8.06
CA HIS A 301 -15.51 -4.42 -8.76
C HIS A 301 -16.81 -4.01 -9.45
N LYS A 302 -17.55 -4.95 -10.05
CA LYS A 302 -18.75 -4.63 -10.84
C LYS A 302 -19.86 -4.13 -9.94
N GLN A 303 -20.08 -4.82 -8.82
CA GLN A 303 -21.08 -4.41 -7.83
C GLN A 303 -20.69 -3.07 -7.18
N ALA A 304 -19.40 -2.86 -6.89
CA ALA A 304 -18.90 -1.59 -6.37
C ALA A 304 -19.21 -0.40 -7.30
N VAL A 305 -18.97 -0.55 -8.61
CA VAL A 305 -19.29 0.49 -9.61
C VAL A 305 -20.79 0.76 -9.67
N GLN A 306 -21.63 -0.27 -9.70
CA GLN A 306 -23.09 -0.10 -9.74
C GLN A 306 -23.62 0.67 -8.52
N ILE A 307 -23.11 0.37 -7.32
CA ILE A 307 -23.51 1.07 -6.09
C ILE A 307 -23.08 2.53 -6.15
N PHE A 308 -21.86 2.79 -6.60
CA PHE A 308 -21.33 4.15 -6.70
C PHE A 308 -22.09 4.99 -7.73
N ASP A 309 -22.44 4.41 -8.88
CA ASP A 309 -23.26 5.08 -9.90
C ASP A 309 -24.70 5.33 -9.40
N LEU A 310 -25.27 4.39 -8.64
CA LEU A 310 -26.55 4.59 -7.97
C LEU A 310 -26.49 5.76 -6.99
N MET A 311 -25.43 5.88 -6.18
CA MET A 311 -25.24 7.01 -5.28
C MET A 311 -25.11 8.33 -6.05
N LYS A 312 -24.41 8.35 -7.20
CA LYS A 312 -24.35 9.53 -8.07
C LYS A 312 -25.72 9.92 -8.60
N PHE A 313 -26.54 8.95 -9.01
CA PHE A 313 -27.87 9.20 -9.58
C PHE A 313 -28.86 9.76 -8.55
N LEU A 314 -28.82 9.26 -7.30
CA LEU A 314 -29.79 9.64 -6.27
C LEU A 314 -29.69 11.12 -5.84
N SER A 315 -28.53 11.76 -6.03
CA SER A 315 -28.27 13.18 -5.73
C SER A 315 -28.60 13.62 -4.28
N GLY A 316 -28.34 14.88 -3.93
CA GLY A 316 -28.63 15.41 -2.59
C GLY A 316 -27.84 14.73 -1.47
N SER A 317 -28.52 14.32 -0.39
CA SER A 317 -27.88 13.69 0.79
C SER A 317 -27.30 12.29 0.54
N MET A 318 -27.55 11.71 -0.63
CA MET A 318 -27.02 10.40 -1.04
C MET A 318 -25.80 10.51 -1.98
N ALA A 319 -25.37 11.75 -2.30
CA ALA A 319 -24.23 11.97 -3.18
C ALA A 319 -22.95 11.35 -2.58
N PRO A 320 -22.06 10.76 -3.41
CA PRO A 320 -20.81 10.22 -2.93
C PRO A 320 -19.92 11.30 -2.29
N GLY A 321 -19.45 11.05 -1.08
CA GLY A 321 -18.46 11.87 -0.39
C GLY A 321 -17.03 11.35 -0.60
N PRO A 322 -16.04 11.97 0.08
CA PRO A 322 -14.62 11.65 -0.11
C PRO A 322 -14.29 10.17 0.12
N SER A 323 -14.90 9.54 1.12
CA SER A 323 -14.68 8.12 1.42
C SER A 323 -15.17 7.20 0.31
N GLN A 324 -16.32 7.52 -0.31
CA GLN A 324 -16.86 6.73 -1.41
C GLN A 324 -16.02 6.88 -2.68
N TYR A 325 -15.55 8.10 -2.98
CA TYR A 325 -14.59 8.32 -4.07
C TYR A 325 -13.28 7.56 -3.83
N GLN A 326 -12.75 7.58 -2.60
CA GLN A 326 -11.55 6.82 -2.25
C GLN A 326 -11.74 5.32 -2.50
N ASP A 327 -12.83 4.74 -2.01
CA ASP A 327 -13.10 3.30 -2.14
C ASP A 327 -13.20 2.90 -3.63
N ILE A 328 -13.92 3.66 -4.45
CA ILE A 328 -14.08 3.33 -5.87
C ILE A 328 -12.79 3.57 -6.67
N ILE A 329 -12.01 4.62 -6.36
CA ILE A 329 -10.70 4.87 -6.99
C ILE A 329 -9.76 3.70 -6.70
N VAL A 330 -9.70 3.25 -5.44
CA VAL A 330 -8.90 2.08 -5.06
C VAL A 330 -9.38 0.83 -5.80
N SER A 331 -10.69 0.66 -5.98
CA SER A 331 -11.27 -0.43 -6.77
C SER A 331 -10.78 -0.42 -8.22
N TYR A 332 -10.83 0.72 -8.91
CA TYR A 332 -10.33 0.85 -10.29
C TYR A 332 -8.83 0.57 -10.40
N ILE A 333 -8.04 1.06 -9.44
CA ILE A 333 -6.58 0.85 -9.40
C ILE A 333 -6.24 -0.62 -9.17
N ASN A 334 -6.94 -1.30 -8.26
CA ASN A 334 -6.76 -2.73 -8.00
C ASN A 334 -7.11 -3.59 -9.22
N ASN A 335 -7.97 -3.09 -10.12
CA ASN A 335 -8.36 -3.74 -11.37
C ASN A 335 -7.57 -3.22 -12.60
N ASN A 336 -6.45 -2.52 -12.39
CA ASN A 336 -5.55 -1.99 -13.42
C ASN A 336 -6.15 -0.97 -14.41
N ASP A 337 -7.32 -0.40 -14.10
CA ASP A 337 -7.99 0.63 -14.91
C ASP A 337 -7.69 2.02 -14.31
N VAL A 338 -6.45 2.46 -14.50
CA VAL A 338 -5.90 3.69 -13.91
C VAL A 338 -6.53 4.93 -14.57
N GLU A 339 -6.88 4.85 -15.84
CA GLU A 339 -7.53 5.94 -16.58
C GLU A 339 -8.85 6.36 -15.93
N LYS A 340 -9.74 5.40 -15.65
CA LYS A 340 -11.00 5.74 -14.97
C LYS A 340 -10.80 6.23 -13.54
N ALA A 341 -9.76 5.77 -12.86
CA ALA A 341 -9.43 6.30 -11.54
C ALA A 341 -9.05 7.79 -11.59
N LEU A 342 -8.37 8.21 -12.65
CA LEU A 342 -8.02 9.62 -12.91
C LEU A 342 -9.25 10.44 -13.31
N ASP A 343 -10.11 9.90 -14.18
CA ASP A 343 -11.38 10.55 -14.55
C ASP A 343 -12.28 10.78 -13.33
N LEU A 344 -12.31 9.83 -12.38
CA LEU A 344 -13.06 9.96 -11.14
C LEU A 344 -12.47 10.98 -10.17
N TYR A 345 -11.15 11.14 -10.17
CA TYR A 345 -10.50 12.19 -9.41
C TYR A 345 -10.83 13.57 -9.99
N GLU A 346 -10.82 13.71 -11.32
CA GLU A 346 -11.25 14.94 -11.99
C GLU A 346 -12.75 15.25 -11.75
N ASP A 347 -13.62 14.23 -11.78
CA ASP A 347 -15.03 14.36 -11.39
C ASP A 347 -15.18 14.84 -9.93
N MET A 348 -14.37 14.30 -9.02
CA MET A 348 -14.36 14.69 -7.60
C MET A 348 -13.98 16.17 -7.43
N LEU A 349 -12.95 16.63 -8.13
CA LEU A 349 -12.53 18.04 -8.14
C LEU A 349 -13.61 18.94 -8.73
N SER A 350 -14.23 18.54 -9.85
CA SER A 350 -15.30 19.32 -10.51
C SER A 350 -16.54 19.52 -9.62
N LYS A 351 -16.78 18.58 -8.71
CA LYS A 351 -17.90 18.61 -7.74
C LYS A 351 -17.51 19.25 -6.40
N ASN A 352 -16.31 19.81 -6.29
CA ASN A 352 -15.77 20.39 -5.05
C ASN A 352 -15.81 19.43 -3.85
N VAL A 353 -15.66 18.13 -4.10
CA VAL A 353 -15.55 17.13 -3.03
C VAL A 353 -14.10 17.14 -2.52
N PRO A 354 -13.87 17.31 -1.21
CA PRO A 354 -12.51 17.51 -0.70
C PRO A 354 -11.65 16.26 -0.92
N THR A 355 -10.43 16.49 -1.41
CA THR A 355 -9.39 15.48 -1.56
C THR A 355 -8.80 15.09 -0.20
N ASN A 356 -8.20 13.92 -0.13
CA ASN A 356 -7.43 13.51 1.03
C ASN A 356 -6.11 12.86 0.59
N GLN A 357 -5.15 12.80 1.52
CA GLN A 357 -3.83 12.21 1.25
C GLN A 357 -3.91 10.75 0.78
N LYS A 358 -4.90 9.97 1.26
CA LYS A 358 -5.07 8.56 0.89
C LYS A 358 -5.47 8.39 -0.58
N ILE A 359 -6.30 9.27 -1.12
CA ILE A 359 -6.72 9.30 -2.52
C ILE A 359 -5.50 9.60 -3.40
N LEU A 360 -4.72 10.64 -3.06
CA LEU A 360 -3.52 11.02 -3.82
C LEU A 360 -2.48 9.88 -3.84
N VAL A 361 -2.22 9.24 -2.70
CA VAL A 361 -1.32 8.08 -2.63
C VAL A 361 -1.86 6.89 -3.42
N ALA A 362 -3.18 6.65 -3.40
CA ALA A 362 -3.78 5.59 -4.21
C ALA A 362 -3.59 5.87 -5.71
N LEU A 363 -3.89 7.09 -6.18
CA LEU A 363 -3.72 7.49 -7.58
C LEU A 363 -2.26 7.42 -8.02
N ALA A 364 -1.34 7.90 -7.18
CA ALA A 364 0.09 7.76 -7.42
C ALA A 364 0.44 6.28 -7.58
N ARG A 365 -0.04 5.39 -6.68
CA ARG A 365 0.15 3.94 -6.78
C ARG A 365 -0.31 3.35 -8.09
N GLY A 366 -1.49 3.74 -8.59
CA GLY A 366 -1.98 3.32 -9.90
C GLY A 366 -1.06 3.78 -11.03
N CYS A 367 -0.65 5.05 -11.00
CA CYS A 367 0.22 5.64 -12.02
C CYS A 367 1.63 5.00 -12.04
N ALA A 368 2.19 4.64 -10.89
CA ALA A 368 3.52 4.05 -10.80
C ALA A 368 3.67 2.68 -11.48
N MET A 369 2.57 1.96 -11.70
CA MET A 369 2.59 0.66 -12.40
C MET A 369 3.03 0.81 -13.86
N ARG A 370 2.82 1.98 -14.47
CA ARG A 370 3.10 2.23 -15.88
C ARG A 370 4.23 3.24 -16.00
N LYS A 371 5.33 2.87 -16.66
CA LYS A 371 6.54 3.73 -16.78
C LYS A 371 6.21 5.14 -17.31
N GLN A 372 5.27 5.24 -18.25
CA GLN A 372 4.84 6.51 -18.86
C GLN A 372 4.09 7.44 -17.90
N MET A 373 3.48 6.91 -16.83
CA MET A 373 2.64 7.66 -15.90
C MET A 373 3.35 8.01 -14.58
N ARG A 374 4.64 7.67 -14.44
CA ARG A 374 5.39 7.91 -13.20
C ARG A 374 5.58 9.39 -12.87
N LEU A 375 5.65 10.26 -13.88
CA LEU A 375 5.64 11.72 -13.68
C LEU A 375 4.37 12.16 -12.95
N ARG A 376 3.21 11.74 -13.45
CA ARG A 376 1.91 12.01 -12.81
C ARG A 376 1.82 11.43 -11.40
N ALA A 377 2.51 10.32 -11.12
CA ALA A 377 2.59 9.77 -9.76
C ALA A 377 3.32 10.71 -8.79
N TRP A 378 4.39 11.38 -9.23
CA TRP A 378 5.09 12.38 -8.42
C TRP A 378 4.31 13.67 -8.26
N ASP A 379 3.56 14.09 -9.29
CA ASP A 379 2.69 15.26 -9.20
C ASP A 379 1.68 15.13 -8.05
N PHE A 380 1.06 13.96 -7.88
CA PHE A 380 0.18 13.68 -6.74
C PHE A 380 0.91 13.69 -5.39
N ILE A 381 2.20 13.34 -5.35
CA ILE A 381 3.00 13.45 -4.13
C ILE A 381 3.33 14.91 -3.83
N PHE A 382 3.66 15.72 -4.84
CA PHE A 382 3.91 17.14 -4.68
C PHE A 382 2.66 17.88 -4.21
N GLU A 383 1.48 17.51 -4.72
CA GLU A 383 0.20 18.06 -4.27
C GLU A 383 -0.01 17.89 -2.76
N ILE A 384 0.43 16.79 -2.15
CA ILE A 384 0.36 16.59 -0.69
C ILE A 384 1.12 17.71 0.06
N TYR A 385 2.30 18.08 -0.44
CA TYR A 385 3.11 19.14 0.17
C TYR A 385 2.58 20.54 -0.16
N GLU A 386 2.04 20.75 -1.37
CA GLU A 386 1.42 22.01 -1.79
C GLU A 386 0.17 22.33 -0.96
N GLN A 387 -0.59 21.32 -0.55
CA GLN A 387 -1.72 21.45 0.39
C GLN A 387 -1.28 21.64 1.85
N GLY A 388 0.04 21.69 2.13
CA GLY A 388 0.58 21.85 3.48
C GLY A 388 0.39 20.62 4.38
N TRP A 389 0.12 19.43 3.82
CA TRP A 389 -0.05 18.21 4.61
C TRP A 389 1.29 17.55 4.91
N GLU A 390 1.47 17.13 6.17
CA GLU A 390 2.60 16.30 6.53
C GLU A 390 2.46 14.88 5.95
N PRO A 391 3.52 14.31 5.33
CA PRO A 391 3.53 12.93 4.86
C PRO A 391 3.27 11.94 5.99
N THR A 392 2.17 11.20 5.91
CA THR A 392 1.94 10.07 6.84
C THR A 392 2.88 8.90 6.53
N ILE A 393 3.03 7.96 7.46
CA ILE A 393 3.87 6.77 7.29
C ILE A 393 3.55 6.02 5.98
N PRO A 394 2.27 5.75 5.61
CA PRO A 394 1.96 5.09 4.34
C PRO A 394 2.37 5.91 3.11
N THR A 395 2.32 7.24 3.19
CA THR A 395 2.80 8.14 2.12
C THR A 395 4.31 7.98 1.95
N LEU A 396 5.08 8.00 3.04
CA LEU A 396 6.54 7.81 3.00
C LEU A 396 6.93 6.43 2.47
N GLU A 397 6.27 5.35 2.93
CA GLU A 397 6.48 4.01 2.37
C GLU A 397 6.25 3.98 0.86
N TYR A 398 5.18 4.63 0.41
CA TYR A 398 4.85 4.67 -1.01
C TYR A 398 5.83 5.53 -1.82
N MET A 399 6.36 6.62 -1.25
CA MET A 399 7.41 7.41 -1.89
C MET A 399 8.70 6.59 -2.07
N ILE A 400 9.07 5.71 -1.12
CA ILE A 400 10.19 4.77 -1.28
C ILE A 400 9.91 3.83 -2.47
N TYR A 401 8.69 3.29 -2.56
CA TYR A 401 8.29 2.44 -3.67
C TYR A 401 8.37 3.15 -5.02
N LEU A 402 7.88 4.39 -5.10
CA LEU A 402 7.89 5.19 -6.32
C LEU A 402 9.33 5.52 -6.75
N ALA A 403 10.18 5.96 -5.81
CA ALA A 403 11.61 6.20 -6.04
C ALA A 403 12.33 4.91 -6.48
N ALA A 404 12.01 3.75 -5.88
CA ALA A 404 12.53 2.45 -6.29
C ALA A 404 12.12 2.08 -7.72
N LYS A 405 10.88 2.37 -8.12
CA LYS A 405 10.43 2.14 -9.50
C LYS A 405 11.11 3.05 -10.51
N ASP A 406 11.42 4.28 -10.12
CA ASP A 406 12.21 5.22 -10.93
C ASP A 406 13.71 4.91 -10.97
N GLY A 407 14.21 4.08 -10.05
CA GLY A 407 15.62 3.73 -9.93
C GLY A 407 16.44 4.78 -9.15
N ASP A 408 15.78 5.69 -8.43
CA ASP A 408 16.44 6.71 -7.60
C ASP A 408 16.75 6.16 -6.20
N LEU A 409 17.85 5.41 -6.12
CA LEU A 409 18.28 4.77 -4.88
C LEU A 409 18.59 5.78 -3.77
N SER A 410 19.22 6.91 -4.08
CA SER A 410 19.56 7.93 -3.08
C SER A 410 18.33 8.45 -2.36
N LEU A 411 17.26 8.73 -3.11
CA LEU A 411 16.00 9.20 -2.54
C LEU A 411 15.33 8.09 -1.71
N SER A 412 15.34 6.85 -2.18
CA SER A 412 14.83 5.71 -1.41
C SER A 412 15.58 5.52 -0.08
N ARG A 413 16.92 5.66 -0.07
CA ARG A 413 17.76 5.60 1.14
C ARG A 413 17.40 6.71 2.13
N ALA A 414 17.30 7.94 1.65
CA ALA A 414 16.92 9.10 2.47
C ALA A 414 15.53 8.93 3.11
N LEU A 415 14.55 8.49 2.33
CA LEU A 415 13.19 8.25 2.82
C LEU A 415 13.10 7.06 3.79
N TYR A 416 13.86 6.00 3.56
CA TYR A 416 13.96 4.88 4.48
C TYR A 416 14.59 5.31 5.82
N GLN A 417 15.66 6.10 5.77
CA GLN A 417 16.28 6.65 6.98
C GLN A 417 15.31 7.54 7.76
N ARG A 418 14.48 8.32 7.06
CA ARG A 418 13.42 9.10 7.71
C ARG A 418 12.40 8.21 8.43
N LEU A 419 11.96 7.09 7.83
CA LEU A 419 11.07 6.14 8.51
C LEU A 419 11.73 5.46 9.72
N ASN A 420 13.04 5.21 9.63
CA ASN A 420 13.84 4.65 10.70
C ASN A 420 13.94 5.60 11.91
N VAL A 421 14.19 6.90 11.66
CA VAL A 421 14.19 7.93 12.71
C VAL A 421 12.82 8.07 13.38
N LEU A 422 11.73 7.85 12.64
CA LEU A 422 10.36 7.82 13.17
C LEU A 422 9.98 6.50 13.85
N GLU A 423 10.92 5.55 13.98
CA GLU A 423 10.73 4.19 14.54
C GLU A 423 9.55 3.42 13.90
N SER A 424 9.21 3.76 12.65
CA SER A 424 7.99 3.31 11.97
C SER A 424 8.31 2.37 10.79
N LEU A 425 9.40 1.60 10.90
CA LEU A 425 9.82 0.65 9.87
C LEU A 425 8.85 -0.51 9.75
N SER A 426 8.53 -0.87 8.51
CA SER A 426 7.67 -2.01 8.18
C SER A 426 8.36 -2.99 7.22
N PRO A 427 7.93 -4.25 7.16
CA PRO A 427 8.45 -5.21 6.17
C PRO A 427 8.26 -4.72 4.73
N ARG A 428 7.23 -3.91 4.49
CA ARG A 428 6.95 -3.29 3.20
C ARG A 428 8.00 -2.23 2.86
N SER A 429 8.32 -1.33 3.80
CA SER A 429 9.35 -0.31 3.62
C SER A 429 10.73 -0.94 3.32
N PHE A 430 11.07 -2.03 4.02
CA PHE A 430 12.31 -2.78 3.80
C PHE A 430 12.33 -3.47 2.44
N GLY A 431 11.24 -4.13 2.04
CA GLY A 431 11.11 -4.70 0.70
C GLY A 431 11.22 -3.66 -0.41
N PHE A 432 10.70 -2.44 -0.21
CA PHE A 432 10.85 -1.34 -1.17
C PHE A 432 12.27 -0.79 -1.23
N LEU A 433 13.00 -0.76 -0.13
CA LEU A 433 14.42 -0.44 -0.13
C LEU A 433 15.23 -1.48 -0.93
N MET A 434 14.99 -2.78 -0.70
CA MET A 434 15.63 -3.85 -1.48
C MET A 434 15.28 -3.77 -2.97
N LEU A 435 14.03 -3.44 -3.29
CA LEU A 435 13.62 -3.15 -4.67
C LEU A 435 14.40 -1.96 -5.26
N ALA A 436 14.68 -0.91 -4.47
CA ALA A 436 15.44 0.25 -4.93
C ALA A 436 16.88 -0.12 -5.31
N TYR A 437 17.54 -0.99 -4.54
CA TYR A 437 18.86 -1.53 -4.91
C TYR A 437 18.78 -2.33 -6.22
N ALA A 438 17.78 -3.20 -6.38
CA ALA A 438 17.61 -4.07 -7.55
C ALA A 438 17.26 -3.31 -8.84
N HIS A 439 16.69 -2.11 -8.71
CA HIS A 439 16.31 -1.22 -9.80
C HIS A 439 17.26 -0.04 -9.98
N SER A 440 18.31 0.05 -9.16
CA SER A 440 19.27 1.15 -9.25
C SER A 440 19.92 1.18 -10.63
N GLY A 441 19.95 2.37 -11.23
CA GLY A 441 20.49 2.58 -12.58
C GLY A 441 22.02 2.50 -12.69
N ALA A 442 22.73 2.12 -11.63
CA ALA A 442 24.19 2.01 -11.58
C ALA A 442 24.73 0.77 -12.33
N THR A 443 24.04 0.36 -13.39
CA THR A 443 24.53 -0.63 -14.34
C THR A 443 25.37 0.07 -15.39
N TYR A 444 26.53 -0.48 -15.74
CA TYR A 444 27.51 0.04 -16.70
C TYR A 444 26.95 0.44 -18.09
N ASP A 445 25.71 0.09 -18.42
CA ASP A 445 25.03 0.45 -19.67
C ASP A 445 24.40 1.85 -19.60
N ILE A 446 25.13 2.86 -20.06
CA ILE A 446 24.62 4.24 -20.28
C ILE A 446 23.33 4.22 -21.15
N LYS A 447 23.22 3.25 -22.07
CA LYS A 447 22.04 3.06 -22.95
C LYS A 447 20.78 2.62 -22.22
N LYS A 448 20.90 2.03 -21.01
CA LYS A 448 19.77 1.57 -20.18
C LYS A 448 19.43 2.55 -19.06
N TYR A 449 20.29 3.54 -18.81
CA TYR A 449 20.05 4.56 -17.79
C TYR A 449 18.82 5.39 -18.16
N THR A 450 17.83 5.39 -17.28
CA THR A 450 16.63 6.22 -17.43
C THR A 450 16.63 7.25 -16.31
N VAL A 451 16.57 8.52 -16.70
CA VAL A 451 16.47 9.62 -15.74
C VAL A 451 15.23 9.41 -14.86
N PRO A 452 15.37 9.37 -13.52
CA PRO A 452 14.24 9.31 -12.60
C PRO A 452 13.21 10.39 -12.90
N ALA A 453 11.91 10.04 -12.84
CA ALA A 453 10.83 10.97 -13.16
C ALA A 453 10.86 12.23 -12.27
N VAL A 454 11.29 12.09 -11.02
CA VAL A 454 11.51 13.21 -10.07
C VAL A 454 12.41 14.31 -10.64
N LEU A 455 13.43 13.95 -11.41
CA LEU A 455 14.46 14.89 -11.86
C LEU A 455 14.04 15.68 -13.11
N VAL A 456 12.90 15.36 -13.71
CA VAL A 456 12.41 16.02 -14.94
C VAL A 456 12.02 17.47 -14.66
N HIS A 457 11.38 17.75 -13.52
CA HIS A 457 10.95 19.09 -13.14
C HIS A 457 11.89 19.71 -12.08
N GLU A 458 12.07 21.04 -12.14
CA GLU A 458 12.83 21.78 -11.12
C GLU A 458 12.26 21.60 -9.71
N ARG A 459 10.92 21.51 -9.59
CA ARG A 459 10.24 21.19 -8.32
C ARG A 459 10.74 19.88 -7.73
N GLY A 460 10.81 18.82 -8.55
CA GLY A 460 11.25 17.51 -8.11
C GLY A 460 12.77 17.46 -7.82
N LYS A 461 13.60 18.18 -8.58
CA LYS A 461 15.03 18.34 -8.26
C LYS A 461 15.24 18.98 -6.88
N ASN A 462 14.55 20.09 -6.62
CA ASN A 462 14.63 20.79 -5.33
C ASN A 462 14.07 19.93 -4.20
N PHE A 463 12.94 19.26 -4.43
CA PHE A 463 12.35 18.31 -3.49
C PHE A 463 13.34 17.20 -3.09
N ARG A 464 13.94 16.55 -4.08
CA ARG A 464 14.94 15.50 -3.88
C ARG A 464 16.15 16.01 -3.12
N ARG A 465 16.72 17.14 -3.55
CA ARG A 465 17.87 17.78 -2.88
C ARG A 465 17.55 18.07 -1.41
N ASN A 466 16.43 18.73 -1.15
CA ASN A 466 16.00 19.07 0.21
C ASN A 466 15.81 17.84 1.12
N LEU A 467 15.35 16.71 0.58
CA LEU A 467 15.20 15.49 1.35
C LEU A 467 16.54 14.81 1.64
N ILE A 468 17.43 14.74 0.64
CA ILE A 468 18.74 14.10 0.79
C ILE A 468 19.63 14.94 1.73
N ASP A 469 19.67 16.26 1.56
CA ASP A 469 20.51 17.15 2.37
C ASP A 469 20.08 17.17 3.86
N LYS A 470 18.80 16.91 4.14
CA LYS A 470 18.27 16.78 5.51
C LYS A 470 18.58 15.42 6.15
N THR A 471 18.99 14.42 5.37
CA THR A 471 19.22 13.06 5.88
C THR A 471 20.70 12.80 6.09
N THR A 472 21.06 12.42 7.31
CA THR A 472 22.39 11.93 7.63
C THR A 472 22.45 10.42 7.42
N PHE A 473 23.32 9.97 6.50
CA PHE A 473 23.55 8.54 6.24
C PHE A 473 24.53 7.89 7.23
N THR A 474 25.14 8.67 8.11
CA THR A 474 26.04 8.17 9.16
C THR A 474 25.23 7.40 10.21
N PRO A 475 25.58 6.14 10.51
CA PRO A 475 24.86 5.36 11.51
C PRO A 475 25.08 5.98 12.90
N ASN A 476 23.98 6.28 13.60
CA ASN A 476 24.05 6.70 14.99
C ASN A 476 24.30 5.48 15.88
N MET A 477 25.52 5.33 16.39
CA MET A 477 25.93 4.14 17.16
C MET A 477 25.21 3.99 18.51
N ASN A 478 24.49 5.01 18.96
CA ASN A 478 23.81 5.01 20.27
C ASN A 478 22.63 4.04 20.34
N ASN A 479 21.98 3.72 19.21
CA ASN A 479 20.90 2.75 19.16
C ASN A 479 21.02 1.85 17.91
N PRO A 480 21.25 0.53 18.08
CA PRO A 480 21.44 -0.40 16.97
C PRO A 480 20.23 -0.46 16.04
N LYS A 481 19.00 -0.19 16.53
CA LYS A 481 17.79 -0.13 15.69
C LYS A 481 17.82 1.02 14.69
N THR A 482 18.33 2.16 15.11
CA THR A 482 18.42 3.36 14.28
C THR A 482 19.68 3.41 13.42
N ALA A 483 20.67 2.55 13.70
CA ALA A 483 21.97 2.49 13.04
C ALA A 483 21.94 1.62 11.77
N VAL A 484 21.15 2.00 10.76
CA VAL A 484 21.17 1.30 9.47
C VAL A 484 22.54 1.52 8.80
N PRO A 485 23.24 0.45 8.36
CA PRO A 485 24.61 0.54 7.85
C PRO A 485 24.65 1.02 6.40
N PHE A 486 24.22 2.26 6.17
CA PHE A 486 24.41 2.94 4.89
C PHE A 486 25.85 3.44 4.74
N LEU A 487 26.40 3.35 3.53
CA LEU A 487 27.63 4.02 3.18
C LEU A 487 27.42 5.55 3.28
N PRO A 488 28.38 6.32 3.82
CA PRO A 488 28.27 7.75 4.05
C PRO A 488 28.45 8.56 2.74
N MET A 489 27.72 8.17 1.69
CA MET A 489 27.73 8.77 0.37
C MET A 489 26.30 9.05 -0.08
N ASN A 490 26.07 10.18 -0.74
CA ASN A 490 24.73 10.56 -1.21
C ASN A 490 24.25 9.71 -2.39
N SER A 491 25.15 9.25 -3.25
CA SER A 491 24.85 8.41 -4.41
C SER A 491 25.85 7.27 -4.52
N LEU A 492 25.34 6.06 -4.75
CA LEU A 492 26.15 4.88 -5.04
C LEU A 492 26.26 4.71 -6.55
N MET A 493 27.48 4.57 -7.05
CA MET A 493 27.77 4.55 -8.50
C MET A 493 28.35 3.21 -8.95
N SER A 494 28.94 2.43 -8.03
CA SER A 494 29.56 1.14 -8.34
C SER A 494 28.66 -0.05 -7.97
N ALA A 495 28.72 -1.10 -8.78
CA ALA A 495 28.05 -2.37 -8.50
C ALA A 495 28.54 -3.00 -7.18
N ASN A 496 29.83 -2.84 -6.85
CA ASN A 496 30.40 -3.39 -5.62
C ASN A 496 29.88 -2.66 -4.38
N GLU A 497 29.75 -1.33 -4.45
CA GLU A 497 29.16 -0.51 -3.36
C GLU A 497 27.71 -0.92 -3.08
N LEU A 498 26.93 -1.16 -4.14
CA LEU A 498 25.55 -1.63 -4.03
C LEU A 498 25.45 -3.01 -3.41
N LEU A 499 26.30 -3.96 -3.85
CA LEU A 499 26.32 -5.31 -3.31
C LEU A 499 26.75 -5.32 -1.85
N SER A 500 27.78 -4.55 -1.48
CA SER A 500 28.25 -4.44 -0.09
C SER A 500 27.22 -3.78 0.83
N GLU A 501 26.61 -2.67 0.40
CA GLU A 501 25.62 -1.96 1.21
C GLU A 501 24.35 -2.79 1.37
N SER A 502 23.83 -3.38 0.28
CA SER A 502 22.65 -4.24 0.36
C SER A 502 22.89 -5.48 1.23
N SER A 503 24.08 -6.07 1.17
CA SER A 503 24.49 -7.15 2.07
C SER A 503 24.53 -6.69 3.53
N ALA A 504 25.12 -5.52 3.82
CA ALA A 504 25.23 -4.98 5.18
C ALA A 504 23.86 -4.65 5.77
N VAL A 505 22.99 -3.99 4.99
CA VAL A 505 21.61 -3.66 5.37
C VAL A 505 20.79 -4.93 5.61
N MET A 506 20.96 -5.96 4.77
CA MET A 506 20.31 -7.26 5.00
C MET A 506 20.79 -7.91 6.30
N ALA A 507 22.11 -7.96 6.53
CA ALA A 507 22.69 -8.52 7.75
C ALA A 507 22.19 -7.80 9.01
N HIS A 508 22.17 -6.47 8.99
CA HIS A 508 21.64 -5.65 10.08
C HIS A 508 20.17 -5.94 10.37
N SER A 509 19.33 -6.03 9.32
CA SER A 509 17.91 -6.34 9.50
C SER A 509 17.68 -7.71 10.13
N VAL A 510 18.45 -8.73 9.71
CA VAL A 510 18.38 -10.09 10.27
C VAL A 510 18.79 -10.12 11.73
N LEU A 511 19.77 -9.32 12.14
CA LEU A 511 20.24 -9.27 13.53
C LEU A 511 19.32 -8.45 14.45
N VAL A 512 18.88 -7.28 13.99
CA VAL A 512 18.25 -6.28 14.86
C VAL A 512 16.72 -6.40 14.85
N ASN A 513 16.13 -6.68 13.70
CA ASN A 513 14.68 -6.84 13.57
C ASN A 513 14.31 -7.85 12.47
N PRO A 514 14.41 -9.17 12.77
CA PRO A 514 14.10 -10.22 11.81
C PRO A 514 12.69 -10.14 11.23
N ALA A 515 11.74 -9.53 11.95
CA ALA A 515 10.35 -9.37 11.49
C ALA A 515 10.22 -8.45 10.26
N LEU A 516 11.22 -7.61 9.97
CA LEU A 516 11.25 -6.79 8.73
C LEU A 516 11.50 -7.65 7.49
N VAL A 517 12.20 -8.78 7.64
CA VAL A 517 12.58 -9.62 6.52
C VAL A 517 11.38 -10.47 6.10
N SER A 518 10.91 -10.20 4.89
CA SER A 518 9.84 -10.94 4.22
C SER A 518 10.39 -11.75 3.04
N GLN A 519 9.59 -12.70 2.56
CA GLN A 519 9.91 -13.43 1.33
C GLN A 519 10.15 -12.48 0.15
N ALA A 520 9.36 -11.41 0.04
CA ALA A 520 9.51 -10.43 -1.02
C ALA A 520 10.84 -9.65 -0.92
N SER A 521 11.32 -9.32 0.28
CA SER A 521 12.63 -8.68 0.44
C SER A 521 13.78 -9.63 0.08
N VAL A 522 13.65 -10.93 0.37
CA VAL A 522 14.65 -11.94 -0.02
C VAL A 522 14.68 -12.13 -1.53
N ASP A 523 13.51 -12.21 -2.19
CA ASP A 523 13.42 -12.24 -3.65
C ASP A 523 14.16 -11.04 -4.26
N MET A 524 13.91 -9.83 -3.76
CA MET A 524 14.60 -8.62 -4.24
C MET A 524 16.09 -8.65 -3.94
N PHE A 525 16.50 -9.14 -2.76
CA PHE A 525 17.90 -9.28 -2.39
C PHE A 525 18.68 -10.24 -3.31
N MET A 526 18.04 -11.32 -3.75
CA MET A 526 18.58 -12.23 -4.76
C MET A 526 18.61 -11.60 -6.15
N ASP A 527 17.59 -10.82 -6.52
CA ASP A 527 17.54 -10.10 -7.80
C ASP A 527 18.70 -9.08 -7.92
N ILE A 528 19.10 -8.43 -6.82
CA ILE A 528 20.31 -7.58 -6.78
C ILE A 528 21.55 -8.38 -7.20
N ALA A 529 21.75 -9.57 -6.61
CA ALA A 529 22.91 -10.42 -6.92
C ALA A 529 22.83 -10.99 -8.35
N ALA A 530 21.65 -11.40 -8.82
CA ALA A 530 21.47 -11.88 -10.19
C ALA A 530 21.83 -10.81 -11.23
N LYS A 531 21.45 -9.54 -10.99
CA LYS A 531 21.71 -8.42 -11.90
C LYS A 531 23.13 -7.87 -11.80
N LEU A 532 23.66 -7.69 -10.59
CA LEU A 532 24.93 -6.97 -10.37
C LEU A 532 26.09 -7.88 -10.00
N GLY A 533 25.84 -9.00 -9.31
CA GLY A 533 26.87 -9.89 -8.78
C GLY A 533 27.37 -10.97 -9.74
N SER A 534 28.30 -11.78 -9.22
CA SER A 534 28.79 -13.01 -9.84
C SER A 534 27.83 -14.18 -9.57
N LEU A 535 27.97 -15.26 -10.36
CA LEU A 535 27.15 -16.47 -10.16
C LEU A 535 27.40 -17.10 -8.79
N GLU A 536 28.65 -17.14 -8.32
CA GLU A 536 29.01 -17.70 -7.02
C GLU A 536 28.36 -16.92 -5.87
N GLU A 537 28.40 -15.59 -5.94
CA GLU A 537 27.74 -14.74 -4.94
C GLU A 537 26.22 -14.93 -4.93
N PHE A 538 25.62 -15.13 -6.12
CA PHE A 538 24.21 -15.47 -6.23
C PHE A 538 23.90 -16.82 -5.58
N ILE A 539 24.65 -17.87 -5.89
CA ILE A 539 24.44 -19.23 -5.36
C ILE A 539 24.57 -19.25 -3.84
N ASP A 540 25.55 -18.53 -3.29
CA ASP A 540 25.73 -18.41 -1.84
C ASP A 540 24.50 -17.78 -1.18
N ARG A 541 24.04 -16.63 -1.68
CA ARG A 541 22.83 -15.96 -1.15
C ARG A 541 21.59 -16.84 -1.33
N TYR A 542 21.48 -17.53 -2.46
CA TYR A 542 20.37 -18.43 -2.79
C TYR A 542 20.29 -19.58 -1.78
N ASN A 543 21.40 -20.25 -1.48
CA ASN A 543 21.43 -21.36 -0.54
C ASN A 543 21.28 -20.91 0.92
N GLN A 544 21.82 -19.72 1.26
CA GLN A 544 21.73 -19.18 2.61
C GLN A 544 20.30 -18.77 2.99
N PHE A 545 19.59 -18.02 2.14
CA PHE A 545 18.30 -17.44 2.48
C PHE A 545 17.10 -18.26 2.00
N THR A 546 17.30 -19.25 1.12
CA THR A 546 16.21 -20.08 0.60
C THR A 546 16.43 -21.57 0.84
N TYR A 547 15.33 -22.32 0.92
CA TYR A 547 15.36 -23.78 0.98
C TYR A 547 14.31 -24.39 0.03
N PHE A 548 14.58 -25.60 -0.44
CA PHE A 548 13.61 -26.37 -1.21
C PHE A 548 12.56 -26.96 -0.28
N ASP A 549 11.28 -26.68 -0.54
CA ASP A 549 10.16 -27.25 0.18
C ASP A 549 9.86 -28.67 -0.34
N ASP A 550 10.24 -29.68 0.44
CA ASP A 550 10.08 -31.09 0.12
C ASP A 550 8.71 -31.66 0.56
N GLU A 551 7.84 -30.84 1.15
CA GLU A 551 6.55 -31.30 1.65
C GLU A 551 5.64 -31.82 0.52
N GLY A 552 5.42 -33.15 0.52
CA GLY A 552 4.59 -33.85 -0.46
C GLY A 552 5.34 -34.33 -1.71
N VAL A 553 6.66 -34.19 -1.75
CA VAL A 553 7.52 -34.81 -2.76
C VAL A 553 7.87 -36.25 -2.33
N PRO A 554 7.77 -37.25 -3.21
CA PRO A 554 8.23 -38.61 -2.88
C PRO A 554 9.71 -38.60 -2.50
N ILE A 555 10.06 -39.17 -1.34
CA ILE A 555 11.40 -39.13 -0.73
C ILE A 555 12.49 -39.66 -1.68
N THR A 556 12.16 -40.61 -2.55
CA THR A 556 13.10 -41.17 -3.55
C THR A 556 13.56 -40.15 -4.59
N LEU A 557 12.77 -39.11 -4.87
CA LEU A 557 13.11 -38.08 -5.86
C LEU A 557 13.92 -36.92 -5.26
N SER A 558 13.73 -36.60 -3.99
CA SER A 558 14.51 -35.55 -3.29
C SER A 558 15.97 -35.96 -3.06
N VAL A 559 16.21 -37.23 -2.71
CA VAL A 559 17.56 -37.77 -2.48
C VAL A 559 18.43 -37.74 -3.75
N SER A 560 17.84 -38.08 -4.92
CA SER A 560 18.56 -38.10 -6.21
C SER A 560 19.06 -36.75 -6.71
N LEU A 561 18.51 -35.64 -6.21
CA LEU A 561 18.94 -34.27 -6.53
C LEU A 561 20.06 -33.79 -5.61
N ILE A 562 20.09 -34.26 -4.36
CA ILE A 562 21.16 -33.97 -3.40
C ILE A 562 22.48 -34.62 -3.87
N GLU A 563 22.42 -35.80 -4.51
CA GLU A 563 23.58 -36.45 -5.13
C GLU A 563 24.08 -35.77 -6.42
N LYS A 564 23.23 -35.00 -7.13
CA LYS A 564 23.55 -34.39 -8.43
C LYS A 564 24.02 -32.94 -8.36
N LEU A 565 23.87 -32.27 -7.22
CA LEU A 565 24.56 -31.00 -6.98
C LEU A 565 26.06 -31.31 -6.96
N PRO A 566 26.92 -30.58 -7.72
CA PRO A 566 28.35 -30.77 -7.61
C PRO A 566 28.73 -30.57 -6.15
N SER A 567 29.19 -31.64 -5.52
CA SER A 567 29.63 -31.64 -4.14
C SER A 567 30.86 -30.76 -4.00
N SER A 568 30.67 -29.45 -3.81
CA SER A 568 31.71 -28.56 -3.29
C SER A 568 31.86 -28.68 -1.77
N HIS A 569 31.23 -29.68 -1.14
CA HIS A 569 31.40 -30.03 0.26
C HIS A 569 31.56 -31.55 0.39
N LYS A 570 32.80 -32.04 0.26
CA LYS A 570 33.18 -33.28 0.95
C LYS A 570 33.09 -33.01 2.45
N GLN A 571 32.15 -33.67 3.11
CA GLN A 571 32.25 -33.93 4.54
C GLN A 571 33.53 -34.74 4.77
N LEU A 572 34.45 -34.18 5.55
CA LEU A 572 35.52 -34.92 6.20
C LEU A 572 35.34 -34.69 7.70
N ASP A 573 34.50 -35.52 8.31
CA ASP A 573 34.66 -35.83 9.73
C ASP A 573 35.46 -37.13 9.81
N THR A 574 36.73 -37.01 10.20
CA THR A 574 37.47 -37.93 11.09
C THR A 574 38.91 -37.44 11.26
N ASN A 575 39.23 -37.02 12.49
CA ASN A 575 40.54 -37.06 13.17
C ASN A 575 41.83 -36.75 12.39
N MET A 576 42.50 -35.65 12.75
CA MET A 576 43.84 -35.63 13.38
C MET A 576 44.46 -34.24 13.23
N ASN A 577 45.13 -33.78 14.30
CA ASN A 577 46.09 -32.70 14.27
C ASN A 577 47.06 -32.84 13.09
N THR A 578 47.29 -31.76 12.34
CA THR A 578 48.62 -31.31 11.91
C THR A 578 48.48 -29.97 11.21
N ASP A 579 49.15 -28.96 11.76
CA ASP A 579 49.51 -27.74 11.05
C ASP A 579 50.36 -28.09 9.83
N ALA A 580 49.93 -27.70 8.63
CA ALA A 580 50.79 -27.26 7.53
C ALA A 580 49.95 -26.82 6.33
N GLN A 581 49.98 -25.50 6.10
CA GLN A 581 50.07 -24.84 4.79
C GLN A 581 49.44 -25.56 3.58
N ASP A 582 48.24 -25.12 3.19
CA ASP A 582 47.90 -25.05 1.77
C ASP A 582 47.09 -23.78 1.48
N GLY A 583 47.76 -22.84 0.81
CA GLY A 583 47.31 -21.48 0.55
C GLY A 583 46.24 -21.43 -0.53
N LYS A 584 44.98 -21.45 -0.10
CA LYS A 584 43.89 -20.73 -0.78
C LYS A 584 43.05 -20.04 0.28
N GLU A 585 43.52 -18.88 0.74
CA GLU A 585 42.66 -17.91 1.39
C GLU A 585 41.45 -17.70 0.48
N LYS A 586 40.26 -18.12 0.92
CA LYS A 586 39.00 -17.72 0.29
C LYS A 586 38.99 -16.20 0.32
N ILE A 587 39.27 -15.58 -0.82
CA ILE A 587 39.20 -14.13 -1.00
C ILE A 587 37.89 -13.67 -0.39
N LEU A 588 37.96 -12.94 0.72
CA LEU A 588 36.83 -12.19 1.26
C LEU A 588 36.46 -11.17 0.21
N THR A 589 35.56 -11.54 -0.71
CA THR A 589 34.99 -10.61 -1.67
C THR A 589 34.39 -9.45 -0.86
N HIS A 590 34.94 -8.24 -1.02
CA HIS A 590 34.53 -7.02 -0.28
C HIS A 590 33.02 -6.69 -0.38
N THR A 591 32.27 -7.42 -1.21
CA THR A 591 30.82 -7.33 -1.39
C THR A 591 30.01 -8.10 -0.34
N LYS A 592 30.62 -9.02 0.41
CA LYS A 592 29.94 -9.84 1.42
C LYS A 592 30.11 -9.28 2.82
N SER A 593 29.02 -9.23 3.57
CA SER A 593 29.09 -8.89 4.99
C SER A 593 29.69 -10.07 5.78
N PRO A 594 30.72 -9.84 6.62
CA PRO A 594 31.33 -10.89 7.44
C PRO A 594 30.32 -11.62 8.33
N ILE A 595 29.28 -10.89 8.75
CA ILE A 595 28.19 -11.40 9.58
C ILE A 595 27.40 -12.49 8.84
N LEU A 596 27.20 -12.36 7.52
CA LEU A 596 26.48 -13.35 6.72
C LEU A 596 27.37 -14.54 6.31
N SER A 597 28.60 -14.65 6.81
CA SER A 597 29.43 -15.82 6.54
C SER A 597 28.88 -17.08 7.26
N PRO A 598 29.00 -18.27 6.66
CA PRO A 598 28.39 -19.50 7.17
C PRO A 598 28.93 -19.95 8.53
N ASN A 599 30.02 -19.35 9.03
CA ASN A 599 30.68 -19.71 10.28
C ASN A 599 30.13 -18.95 11.51
N VAL A 600 29.21 -18.01 11.32
CA VAL A 600 28.63 -17.23 12.44
C VAL A 600 27.42 -17.97 13.03
N LYS A 601 27.63 -18.63 14.17
CA LYS A 601 26.57 -19.30 14.95
C LYS A 601 25.51 -18.28 15.38
N GLY A 602 24.33 -18.33 14.74
CA GLY A 602 23.16 -17.50 15.08
C GLY A 602 22.24 -17.14 13.91
N ILE A 603 22.72 -17.21 12.65
CA ILE A 603 21.95 -16.78 11.46
C ILE A 603 21.15 -17.92 10.80
N HIS A 604 21.28 -19.15 11.29
CA HIS A 604 20.68 -20.35 10.69
C HIS A 604 19.14 -20.45 10.75
N GLN A 605 18.39 -19.43 11.20
CA GLN A 605 16.95 -19.58 11.44
C GLN A 605 16.03 -18.91 10.41
N LEU A 606 16.47 -17.90 9.65
CA LEU A 606 15.57 -17.17 8.76
C LEU A 606 15.74 -17.58 7.28
N ARG A 607 15.21 -18.76 6.94
CA ARG A 607 15.17 -19.26 5.55
C ARG A 607 13.73 -19.27 5.03
N PHE A 608 13.55 -18.95 3.75
CA PHE A 608 12.24 -18.94 3.10
C PHE A 608 12.11 -20.08 2.08
N PRO A 609 10.92 -20.67 1.90
CA PRO A 609 10.69 -21.67 0.88
C PRO A 609 10.87 -21.05 -0.50
N ARG A 610 11.56 -21.78 -1.39
CA ARG A 610 11.73 -21.39 -2.79
C ARG A 610 10.37 -21.32 -3.47
N THR A 611 10.13 -20.25 -4.21
CA THR A 611 8.87 -20.04 -4.95
C THR A 611 9.13 -19.85 -6.44
N THR A 612 8.08 -19.80 -7.26
CA THR A 612 8.25 -19.60 -8.71
C THR A 612 9.12 -18.37 -9.04
N LYS A 613 9.00 -17.29 -8.26
CA LYS A 613 9.82 -16.08 -8.46
C LYS A 613 11.30 -16.31 -8.16
N THR A 614 11.62 -17.01 -7.07
CA THR A 614 13.02 -17.33 -6.72
C THR A 614 13.68 -18.16 -7.83
N TYR A 615 12.95 -19.13 -8.39
CA TYR A 615 13.44 -19.92 -9.52
C TYR A 615 13.61 -19.09 -10.81
N CYS A 616 12.71 -18.15 -11.08
CA CYS A 616 12.87 -17.25 -12.24
C CYS A 616 14.13 -16.38 -12.09
N ILE A 617 14.39 -15.85 -10.89
CA ILE A 617 15.60 -15.05 -10.61
C ILE A 617 16.86 -15.92 -10.75
N ALA A 618 16.83 -17.18 -10.28
CA ALA A 618 17.94 -18.11 -10.46
C ALA A 618 18.24 -18.41 -11.94
N LEU A 619 17.21 -18.56 -12.78
CA LEU A 619 17.39 -18.70 -14.24
C LEU A 619 17.97 -17.45 -14.88
N GLN A 620 17.61 -16.26 -14.41
CA GLN A 620 18.20 -15.00 -14.89
C GLN A 620 19.70 -14.90 -14.52
N ALA A 621 20.07 -15.30 -13.31
CA ALA A 621 21.48 -15.37 -12.90
C ALA A 621 22.28 -16.41 -13.73
N ALA A 622 21.66 -17.55 -14.05
CA ALA A 622 22.23 -18.57 -14.92
C ALA A 622 22.45 -18.04 -16.36
N ALA A 623 21.46 -17.33 -16.90
CA ALA A 623 21.51 -16.76 -18.24
C ALA A 623 22.66 -15.74 -18.38
N LYS A 624 22.80 -14.85 -17.40
CA LYS A 624 23.86 -13.83 -17.37
C LYS A 624 25.26 -14.45 -17.35
N SER A 625 25.43 -15.54 -16.61
CA SER A 625 26.71 -16.26 -16.51
C SER A 625 26.91 -17.32 -17.61
N ARG A 626 25.92 -17.49 -18.51
CA ARG A 626 25.88 -18.55 -19.54
C ARG A 626 26.11 -19.95 -18.97
N ASN A 627 25.64 -20.20 -17.75
CA ASN A 627 25.80 -21.49 -17.08
C ASN A 627 24.55 -22.37 -17.29
N TYR A 628 24.65 -23.27 -18.27
CA TYR A 628 23.57 -24.20 -18.60
C TYR A 628 23.36 -25.26 -17.51
N GLU A 629 24.42 -25.77 -16.88
CA GLU A 629 24.33 -26.80 -15.84
C GLU A 629 23.49 -26.32 -14.65
N PHE A 630 23.76 -25.10 -14.16
CA PHE A 630 22.96 -24.51 -13.09
C PHE A 630 21.50 -24.31 -13.51
N SER A 631 21.23 -23.92 -14.77
CA SER A 631 19.86 -23.80 -15.28
C SER A 631 19.11 -25.14 -15.28
N GLN A 632 19.80 -26.24 -15.59
CA GLN A 632 19.22 -27.58 -15.56
C GLN A 632 18.85 -28.03 -14.14
N VAL A 633 19.72 -27.75 -13.15
CA VAL A 633 19.42 -28.03 -11.74
C VAL A 633 18.14 -27.30 -11.32
N ILE A 634 18.03 -26.01 -11.65
CA ILE A 634 16.84 -25.20 -11.36
C ILE A 634 15.59 -25.74 -12.05
N TRP A 635 15.69 -26.23 -13.29
CA TRP A 635 14.57 -26.87 -13.99
C TRP A 635 14.08 -28.15 -13.32
N GLN A 636 15.00 -29.02 -12.93
CA GLN A 636 14.67 -30.27 -12.24
C GLN A 636 14.00 -29.98 -10.89
N GLU A 637 14.59 -29.06 -10.12
CA GLU A 637 14.05 -28.65 -8.82
C GLU A 637 12.67 -28.01 -8.95
N ARG A 638 12.48 -27.10 -9.92
CA ARG A 638 11.17 -26.49 -10.19
C ARG A 638 10.12 -27.53 -10.60
N GLY A 639 10.52 -28.57 -11.33
CA GLY A 639 9.68 -29.71 -11.69
C GLY A 639 9.18 -30.48 -10.46
N LEU A 640 10.02 -30.66 -9.45
CA LEU A 640 9.62 -31.22 -8.16
C LEU A 640 8.75 -30.25 -7.35
N HIS A 641 9.04 -28.96 -7.37
CA HIS A 641 8.21 -27.94 -6.72
C HIS A 641 6.76 -27.94 -7.25
N ARG A 642 6.50 -28.32 -8.51
CA ARG A 642 5.11 -28.51 -9.01
C ARG A 642 4.34 -29.60 -8.26
N LYS A 643 5.05 -30.54 -7.63
CA LYS A 643 4.49 -31.67 -6.88
C LYS A 643 4.29 -31.33 -5.39
N SER A 644 4.89 -30.24 -4.88
CA SER A 644 4.76 -29.86 -3.47
C SER A 644 3.34 -29.50 -3.08
N LYS A 645 3.00 -29.66 -1.80
CA LYS A 645 1.70 -29.27 -1.24
C LYS A 645 1.47 -27.76 -1.37
N SER A 646 2.51 -26.96 -1.11
CA SER A 646 2.50 -25.51 -1.24
C SER A 646 2.06 -25.05 -2.62
N PHE A 647 2.59 -25.64 -3.69
CA PHE A 647 2.19 -25.27 -5.06
C PHE A 647 0.82 -25.83 -5.44
N ARG A 648 0.48 -27.07 -5.04
CA ARG A 648 -0.79 -27.71 -5.40
C ARG A 648 -2.01 -27.06 -4.76
N SER A 649 -1.85 -26.49 -3.57
CA SER A 649 -2.92 -25.78 -2.85
C SER A 649 -3.35 -24.46 -3.51
N LEU A 650 -2.54 -23.92 -4.44
CA LEU A 650 -2.84 -22.68 -5.14
C LEU A 650 -4.00 -22.84 -6.14
N ASP A 651 -4.72 -21.75 -6.33
CA ASP A 651 -5.79 -21.65 -7.33
C ASP A 651 -5.30 -22.06 -8.74
N ALA A 652 -6.16 -22.74 -9.50
CA ALA A 652 -5.81 -23.29 -10.81
C ALA A 652 -5.35 -22.21 -11.79
N ASN A 653 -5.96 -21.02 -11.75
CA ASN A 653 -5.56 -19.90 -12.61
C ASN A 653 -4.17 -19.38 -12.23
N LYS A 654 -3.92 -19.16 -10.93
CA LYS A 654 -2.61 -18.71 -10.43
C LYS A 654 -1.50 -19.71 -10.74
N ARG A 655 -1.78 -21.02 -10.65
CA ARG A 655 -0.81 -22.06 -11.03
C ARG A 655 -0.43 -21.98 -12.50
N LYS A 656 -1.40 -21.80 -13.40
CA LYS A 656 -1.15 -21.62 -14.83
C LYS A 656 -0.34 -20.35 -15.11
N ASP A 657 -0.66 -19.24 -14.43
CA ASP A 657 0.08 -17.98 -14.58
C ASP A 657 1.55 -18.12 -14.14
N PHE A 658 1.80 -18.81 -13.02
CA PHE A 658 3.16 -19.08 -12.54
C PHE A 658 3.93 -20.06 -13.43
N ASP A 659 3.27 -21.10 -13.94
CA ASP A 659 3.90 -22.02 -14.89
C ASP A 659 4.22 -21.30 -16.21
N PHE A 660 3.35 -20.40 -16.68
CA PHE A 660 3.62 -19.57 -17.86
C PHE A 660 4.79 -18.61 -17.63
N GLN A 661 4.82 -17.90 -16.49
CA GLN A 661 5.92 -17.00 -16.14
C GLN A 661 7.27 -17.72 -16.13
N PHE A 662 7.30 -18.94 -15.58
CA PHE A 662 8.51 -19.76 -15.57
C PHE A 662 8.92 -20.20 -16.97
N ALA A 663 7.98 -20.70 -17.79
CA ALA A 663 8.24 -21.09 -19.17
C ALA A 663 8.78 -19.91 -20.02
N ALA A 664 8.18 -18.72 -19.88
CA ALA A 664 8.67 -17.51 -20.56
C ALA A 664 10.09 -17.13 -20.12
N THR A 665 10.38 -17.23 -18.81
CA THR A 665 11.73 -16.95 -18.28
C THR A 665 12.75 -17.98 -18.76
N MET A 666 12.35 -19.25 -18.90
CA MET A 666 13.17 -20.33 -19.43
C MET A 666 13.52 -20.13 -20.90
N VAL A 667 12.55 -19.76 -21.74
CA VAL A 667 12.79 -19.39 -23.15
C VAL A 667 13.73 -18.19 -23.24
N HIS A 668 13.55 -17.17 -22.39
CA HIS A 668 14.45 -16.02 -22.33
C HIS A 668 15.87 -16.41 -21.93
N CYS A 669 16.02 -17.25 -20.89
CA CYS A 669 17.30 -17.75 -20.41
C CYS A 669 18.08 -18.48 -21.52
N LEU A 670 17.43 -19.40 -22.24
CA LEU A 670 18.04 -20.11 -23.37
C LEU A 670 18.36 -19.18 -24.54
N THR A 671 17.51 -18.18 -24.79
CA THR A 671 17.76 -17.16 -25.82
C THR A 671 19.03 -16.35 -25.50
N GLU A 672 19.23 -15.95 -24.24
CA GLU A 672 20.43 -15.22 -23.79
C GLU A 672 21.71 -16.08 -23.82
N MET A 673 21.56 -17.40 -23.64
CA MET A 673 22.63 -18.38 -23.82
C MET A 673 22.87 -18.78 -25.28
N GLU A 674 22.15 -18.19 -26.24
CA GLU A 674 22.24 -18.48 -27.69
C GLU A 674 21.81 -19.91 -28.07
N LEU A 675 21.11 -20.63 -27.19
CA LEU A 675 20.56 -21.97 -27.41
C LEU A 675 19.14 -21.88 -28.00
N LEU A 676 19.06 -21.41 -29.26
CA LEU A 676 17.77 -21.07 -29.88
C LEU A 676 16.89 -22.28 -30.21
N ASP A 677 17.47 -23.42 -30.55
CA ASP A 677 16.71 -24.64 -30.88
C ASP A 677 16.02 -25.23 -29.64
N ASP A 678 16.72 -25.25 -28.50
CA ASP A 678 16.15 -25.66 -27.22
C ASP A 678 15.03 -24.69 -26.78
N ALA A 679 15.25 -23.39 -26.95
CA ALA A 679 14.23 -22.37 -26.69
C ALA A 679 12.99 -22.59 -27.56
N LEU A 680 13.17 -22.92 -28.84
CA LEU A 680 12.06 -23.23 -29.75
C LEU A 680 11.35 -24.53 -29.38
N ALA A 681 12.07 -25.57 -28.93
CA ALA A 681 11.46 -26.83 -28.50
C ALA A 681 10.51 -26.64 -27.31
N ILE A 682 10.89 -25.81 -26.35
CA ILE A 682 10.01 -25.43 -25.22
C ILE A 682 8.79 -24.65 -25.72
N LEU A 683 8.99 -23.71 -26.64
CA LEU A 683 7.91 -22.93 -27.21
C LEU A 683 6.87 -23.81 -27.92
N VAL A 684 7.32 -24.74 -28.77
CA VAL A 684 6.47 -25.65 -29.53
C VAL A 684 5.71 -26.61 -28.59
N SER A 685 6.38 -27.15 -27.58
CA SER A 685 5.73 -28.06 -26.60
C SER A 685 4.70 -27.36 -25.70
N THR A 686 4.81 -26.05 -25.53
CA THR A 686 3.92 -25.26 -24.65
C THR A 686 2.96 -24.33 -25.38
N GLU A 687 2.95 -24.35 -26.73
CA GLU A 687 2.12 -23.46 -27.57
C GLU A 687 0.62 -23.51 -27.21
N TYR A 688 0.08 -24.70 -26.98
CA TYR A 688 -1.35 -24.88 -26.67
C TYR A 688 -1.66 -24.79 -25.17
N GLN A 689 -0.63 -24.83 -24.31
CA GLN A 689 -0.80 -24.75 -22.86
C GLN A 689 -0.90 -23.30 -22.38
N PHE A 690 -0.17 -22.40 -23.03
CA PHE A 690 -0.05 -21.01 -22.62
C PHE A 690 -0.37 -20.02 -23.73
N LYS A 691 -0.84 -18.85 -23.30
CA LYS A 691 -1.10 -17.72 -24.18
C LYS A 691 0.18 -16.92 -24.39
N TRP A 692 0.99 -17.37 -25.34
CA TRP A 692 2.18 -16.63 -25.78
C TRP A 692 1.79 -15.31 -26.44
N THR A 693 2.37 -14.19 -25.98
CA THR A 693 2.21 -12.88 -26.60
C THR A 693 3.52 -12.44 -27.26
N TRP A 694 3.42 -11.47 -28.17
CA TRP A 694 4.62 -10.95 -28.85
C TRP A 694 5.62 -10.34 -27.87
N LYS A 695 5.20 -9.89 -26.68
CA LYS A 695 6.10 -9.37 -25.65
C LYS A 695 7.12 -10.41 -25.19
N GLU A 696 6.68 -11.65 -24.94
CA GLU A 696 7.57 -12.74 -24.53
C GLU A 696 8.36 -13.32 -25.71
N LEU A 697 7.80 -13.29 -26.93
CA LEU A 697 8.42 -13.87 -28.13
C LEU A 697 9.46 -12.95 -28.80
N LYS A 698 9.35 -11.64 -28.59
CA LYS A 698 10.21 -10.64 -29.23
C LYS A 698 11.71 -10.86 -29.01
N PRO A 699 12.20 -11.16 -27.79
CA PRO A 699 13.62 -11.43 -27.56
C PRO A 699 14.14 -12.60 -28.42
N LEU A 700 13.41 -13.72 -28.44
CA LEU A 700 13.76 -14.90 -29.24
C LEU A 700 13.74 -14.59 -30.74
N HIS A 701 12.72 -13.87 -31.21
CA HIS A 701 12.65 -13.45 -32.61
C HIS A 701 13.85 -12.57 -33.01
N VAL A 702 14.19 -11.58 -32.19
CA VAL A 702 15.31 -10.67 -32.46
C VAL A 702 16.64 -11.41 -32.44
N ALA A 703 16.85 -12.33 -31.49
CA ALA A 703 18.05 -13.16 -31.44
C ALA A 703 18.17 -14.06 -32.68
N ALA A 704 17.07 -14.71 -33.09
CA ALA A 704 17.03 -15.55 -34.29
C ALA A 704 17.28 -14.77 -35.58
N VAL A 705 16.74 -13.55 -35.71
CA VAL A 705 17.02 -12.67 -36.85
C VAL A 705 18.49 -12.25 -36.89
N LYS A 706 19.08 -11.90 -35.75
CA LYS A 706 20.51 -11.53 -35.67
C LYS A 706 21.45 -12.66 -36.10
N LEU A 707 21.07 -13.90 -35.80
CA LEU A 707 21.83 -15.11 -36.14
C LEU A 707 21.44 -15.70 -37.51
N GLY A 708 20.47 -15.12 -38.23
CA GLY A 708 20.06 -15.59 -39.56
C GLY A 708 19.21 -16.88 -39.58
N HIS A 709 18.60 -17.27 -38.46
CA HIS A 709 17.77 -18.48 -38.39
C HIS A 709 16.35 -18.27 -38.92
N ASP A 710 16.18 -18.35 -40.24
CA ASP A 710 14.88 -18.14 -40.93
C ASP A 710 13.77 -19.12 -40.53
N LYS A 711 14.12 -20.35 -40.17
CA LYS A 711 13.14 -21.35 -39.73
C LYS A 711 12.51 -20.95 -38.39
N ILE A 712 13.34 -20.55 -37.43
CA ILE A 712 12.92 -20.15 -36.07
C ILE A 712 12.10 -18.86 -36.12
N THR A 713 12.49 -17.90 -36.96
CA THR A 713 11.74 -16.64 -37.07
C THR A 713 10.34 -16.84 -37.65
N LYS A 714 10.19 -17.71 -38.65
CA LYS A 714 8.89 -18.09 -39.25
C LYS A 714 8.01 -18.85 -38.25
N THR A 715 8.57 -19.80 -37.50
CA THR A 715 7.81 -20.57 -36.50
C THR A 715 7.32 -19.69 -35.36
N VAL A 716 8.18 -18.81 -34.80
CA VAL A 716 7.81 -17.89 -33.72
C VAL A 716 6.67 -16.94 -34.15
N ARG A 717 6.73 -16.39 -35.36
CA ARG A 717 5.62 -15.58 -35.91
C ARG A 717 4.34 -16.38 -36.09
N GLY A 718 4.46 -17.63 -36.57
CA GLY A 718 3.33 -18.55 -36.69
C GLY A 718 2.65 -18.85 -35.36
N ILE A 719 3.45 -19.10 -34.31
CA ILE A 719 2.97 -19.36 -32.94
C ILE A 719 2.26 -18.14 -32.37
N ALA A 720 2.82 -16.94 -32.54
CA ALA A 720 2.17 -15.70 -32.11
C ALA A 720 0.79 -15.52 -32.78
N SER A 721 0.70 -15.80 -34.08
CA SER A 721 -0.55 -15.72 -34.83
C SER A 721 -1.58 -16.77 -34.38
N ARG A 722 -1.15 -18.01 -34.12
CA ARG A 722 -2.06 -19.09 -33.68
C ARG A 722 -2.52 -18.88 -32.25
N ALA A 723 -1.64 -18.47 -31.35
CA ALA A 723 -1.99 -18.10 -29.97
C ALA A 723 -3.07 -17.00 -29.96
N GLN A 724 -2.96 -16.01 -30.86
CA GLN A 724 -3.97 -14.98 -30.96
C GLN A 724 -5.34 -15.54 -31.34
N VAL A 725 -5.41 -16.37 -32.38
CA VAL A 725 -6.66 -16.96 -32.86
C VAL A 725 -7.27 -17.88 -31.80
N ASN A 726 -6.45 -18.70 -31.13
CA ASN A 726 -6.93 -19.71 -30.19
C ASN A 726 -7.46 -19.11 -28.88
N PHE A 727 -6.81 -18.06 -28.35
CA PHE A 727 -7.17 -17.49 -27.05
C PHE A 727 -8.08 -16.25 -27.11
N GLU A 728 -8.14 -15.54 -28.25
CA GLU A 728 -8.94 -14.30 -28.37
C GLU A 728 -9.92 -14.30 -29.54
N GLY A 729 -9.86 -15.30 -30.42
CA GLY A 729 -10.61 -15.32 -31.66
C GLY A 729 -10.06 -14.33 -32.69
N LYS A 730 -10.75 -14.23 -33.84
CA LYS A 730 -10.38 -13.30 -34.92
C LYS A 730 -10.68 -11.87 -34.50
N ILE A 731 -9.66 -11.03 -34.43
CA ILE A 731 -9.82 -9.60 -34.11
C ILE A 731 -10.55 -8.89 -35.26
N LYS A 732 -11.58 -8.10 -34.93
CA LYS A 732 -12.23 -7.20 -35.90
C LYS A 732 -11.29 -6.07 -36.28
N ARG A 733 -11.34 -5.61 -37.53
CA ARG A 733 -10.45 -4.56 -38.07
C ARG A 733 -10.47 -3.25 -37.25
N SER A 734 -11.59 -2.92 -36.61
CA SER A 734 -11.73 -1.77 -35.71
C SER A 734 -10.91 -1.88 -34.43
N ASP A 735 -10.79 -3.10 -33.89
CA ASP A 735 -10.20 -3.35 -32.57
C ASP A 735 -8.71 -3.68 -32.68
N PHE A 736 -8.23 -3.94 -33.90
CA PHE A 736 -6.83 -4.25 -34.19
C PHE A 736 -5.87 -3.15 -33.72
N LYS A 737 -6.23 -1.87 -33.89
CA LYS A 737 -5.40 -0.75 -33.45
C LYS A 737 -5.24 -0.72 -31.92
N LYS A 738 -6.31 -1.05 -31.18
CA LYS A 738 -6.30 -1.17 -29.71
C LYS A 738 -5.54 -2.42 -29.25
N TYR A 739 -5.68 -3.52 -29.97
CA TYR A 739 -4.93 -4.75 -29.72
C TYR A 739 -3.42 -4.55 -29.88
N VAL A 740 -2.99 -3.93 -30.99
CA VAL A 740 -1.59 -3.61 -31.26
C VAL A 740 -1.02 -2.64 -30.22
N SER A 741 -1.77 -1.62 -29.78
CA SER A 741 -1.26 -0.69 -28.77
C SER A 741 -1.05 -1.35 -27.39
N VAL A 742 -1.88 -2.34 -27.03
CA VAL A 742 -1.81 -3.02 -25.73
C VAL A 742 -0.74 -4.13 -25.72
N ARG A 743 -0.53 -4.81 -26.85
CA ARG A 743 0.32 -6.00 -26.95
C ARG A 743 1.60 -5.85 -27.75
N GLY A 744 1.73 -4.76 -28.51
CA GLY A 744 2.96 -4.36 -29.18
C GLY A 744 3.39 -5.31 -30.30
N PHE A 745 2.48 -5.63 -31.22
CA PHE A 745 2.80 -6.38 -32.44
C PHE A 745 3.72 -5.58 -33.38
#